data_AF-A0A8H4VEF3-F1
#
_entry.id   AF-A0A8H4VEF3-F1
#
_cell.length_a   1.000
_cell.length_b   1.000
_cell.length_c   1.000
_cell.angle_alpha   90.00
_cell.angle_beta   90.00
_cell.angle_gamma   90.00
#
_symmetry.space_group_name_H-M   'P 1'
#
loop_
_entity.id
_entity.type
_entity.pdbx_description
1 polymer ?
#
loop_
_entity_poly.entity_id
_entity_poly.type
_entity_poly.pdbx_seq_one_letter_code
_entity_poly.pdbx_strand_id
1 'polypeptide(L)'
;MRVTGAVLALLYLQWPGSSHAGSCFGKCCAAIKPAKGPLVFRVDSRTPQQIKEAQGFWPRGTDFSIYKHAEKHSPNSAYVSTSERAAGGAEIFAVPPPPRGSGLEKKYKGCFLYAIHPAENFVNTRLSLGPYSTHRERELLAAGGIRWDQIRGWTYLGKGRDTPISERRFVVNKDYDVKRWRGHVANPEPQYQLAGFPKKMDTNNPRAPKEHPWTQDSWKDFEKQGEAGVRQAGIQFMQNHGRAFGITKVETCPDKQKIKRQAGPIIDCWRTQDGDGEADEELGWEMSDDPAAGSEAESELAELDDPLEEEAIMSVTNKVAETELYKILTRFKLDKTLANLKLSPSQLRARFRNYEPLAALAKPKALAQKAKRIGRGILTVGVLNLYVKDLIDVFTGELPSAVEKAAVVTSVVPVVGCLTSGVLEDKAGDATACVFGDLLLFTPWWPIGIGIHVTRFLKSLLVNLFRGSINADPQHVWEKEEAFQYTRRKEFSLYWNQIVHSFSSQDFMDKVLEPQFDAETAGYAFAATQAVGLVHAARDVARRAGSNRTLVTDADVLMATLPIYEAMCRSIRERSHSIVKEKQKMARMIARDQAAKFDRKFAHRVERWWHLRARSRTYRDSPFSKSVKRGNNVTHLISWRLQKAMAYNLTQIDVEIARHAAGLKLCRVNYPNSSDLTTWRPGRSAADLVQVVEPGSACGIVVP
;
A
#
# COMPACT_ATOMS: atom_id res chain seq x y z
N MET A 1 19.06 -15.15 -64.27
CA MET A 1 17.87 -14.88 -65.11
C MET A 1 16.64 -15.43 -64.41
N ARG A 2 15.66 -14.56 -64.14
CA ARG A 2 14.25 -14.80 -63.72
C ARG A 2 13.96 -15.87 -62.63
N VAL A 3 13.54 -15.38 -61.46
CA VAL A 3 12.68 -16.10 -60.50
C VAL A 3 11.26 -15.55 -60.64
N THR A 4 10.31 -16.42 -60.98
CA THR A 4 8.86 -16.21 -60.90
C THR A 4 8.33 -16.91 -59.65
N GLY A 5 7.38 -16.27 -58.96
CA GLY A 5 7.01 -16.57 -57.57
C GLY A 5 5.98 -17.67 -57.33
N ALA A 6 5.63 -17.81 -56.05
CA ALA A 6 4.39 -18.40 -55.57
C ALA A 6 4.07 -17.87 -54.17
N VAL A 7 2.85 -17.32 -54.06
CA VAL A 7 2.12 -16.92 -52.85
C VAL A 7 1.27 -18.12 -52.40
N LEU A 8 0.96 -18.21 -51.09
CA LEU A 8 0.04 -19.14 -50.37
C LEU A 8 0.70 -20.27 -49.57
N ALA A 9 0.98 -20.00 -48.29
CA ALA A 9 0.79 -20.92 -47.17
C ALA A 9 1.01 -20.14 -45.86
N LEU A 10 -0.03 -19.92 -45.06
CA LEU A 10 0.00 -19.71 -43.59
C LEU A 10 -1.40 -19.30 -43.12
N LEU A 11 -2.23 -20.28 -42.81
CA LEU A 11 -3.38 -20.19 -41.89
C LEU A 11 -3.87 -21.63 -41.70
N TYR A 12 -3.59 -22.25 -40.55
CA TYR A 12 -4.32 -23.34 -39.89
C TYR A 12 -3.36 -24.04 -38.93
N LEU A 13 -3.53 -23.82 -37.62
CA LEU A 13 -3.27 -24.81 -36.58
C LEU A 13 -4.08 -24.41 -35.34
N GLN A 14 -5.19 -25.12 -35.15
CA GLN A 14 -6.09 -25.05 -34.02
C GLN A 14 -5.53 -25.88 -32.86
N TRP A 15 -5.79 -25.39 -31.64
CA TRP A 15 -5.48 -26.01 -30.35
C TRP A 15 -6.61 -26.97 -29.96
N PRO A 16 -6.36 -28.24 -29.59
CA PRO A 16 -7.38 -29.06 -28.96
C PRO A 16 -7.33 -28.90 -27.44
N GLY A 17 -8.51 -28.78 -26.84
CA GLY A 17 -8.72 -28.80 -25.40
C GLY A 17 -8.58 -30.19 -24.80
N SER A 18 -8.37 -30.24 -23.49
CA SER A 18 -8.49 -31.46 -22.69
C SER A 18 -9.02 -31.11 -21.31
N SER A 19 -10.32 -31.36 -21.14
CA SER A 19 -11.04 -31.48 -19.89
C SER A 19 -10.74 -32.85 -19.24
N HIS A 20 -10.86 -32.94 -17.91
CA HIS A 20 -10.83 -34.13 -17.02
C HIS A 20 -9.57 -34.32 -16.16
N ALA A 21 -9.64 -33.83 -14.92
CA ALA A 21 -9.13 -34.52 -13.73
C ALA A 21 -9.75 -33.88 -12.47
N GLY A 22 -11.00 -34.24 -12.18
CA GLY A 22 -11.60 -34.09 -10.86
C GLY A 22 -11.44 -35.38 -10.06
N SER A 23 -11.53 -35.26 -8.73
CA SER A 23 -11.61 -36.33 -7.72
C SER A 23 -10.29 -36.97 -7.26
N CYS A 24 -9.71 -36.43 -6.18
CA CYS A 24 -9.42 -37.16 -4.93
C CYS A 24 -8.65 -36.24 -3.98
N PHE A 25 -9.29 -35.54 -3.05
CA PHE A 25 -8.66 -35.13 -1.77
C PHE A 25 -9.75 -34.80 -0.75
N GLY A 26 -10.49 -35.85 -0.37
CA GLY A 26 -11.26 -35.84 0.86
C GLY A 26 -10.38 -36.30 2.03
N LYS A 27 -10.36 -35.48 3.09
CA LYS A 27 -10.17 -35.86 4.50
C LYS A 27 -8.93 -36.68 4.86
N CYS A 28 -7.89 -35.98 5.34
CA CYS A 28 -7.16 -36.37 6.56
C CYS A 28 -6.28 -35.21 7.05
N CYS A 29 -6.17 -35.07 8.38
CA CYS A 29 -5.31 -34.16 9.14
C CYS A 29 -5.87 -32.78 9.53
N ALA A 30 -6.74 -32.77 10.54
CA ALA A 30 -6.86 -31.65 11.48
C ALA A 30 -5.94 -31.88 12.68
N ALA A 31 -4.83 -31.12 12.74
CA ALA A 31 -4.00 -30.97 13.94
C ALA A 31 -3.86 -29.46 14.25
N ILE A 32 -3.97 -29.12 15.52
CA ILE A 32 -4.36 -27.80 16.05
C ILE A 32 -3.28 -26.73 15.79
N LYS A 33 -3.54 -25.82 14.84
CA LYS A 33 -2.86 -24.51 14.73
C LYS A 33 -3.57 -23.47 15.63
N PRO A 34 -2.86 -22.54 16.29
CA PRO A 34 -3.52 -21.37 16.88
C PRO A 34 -4.14 -20.52 15.77
N ALA A 35 -5.42 -20.17 15.92
CA ALA A 35 -6.22 -19.45 14.94
C ALA A 35 -5.74 -17.99 14.81
N LYS A 36 -4.73 -17.74 13.96
CA LYS A 36 -4.41 -16.38 13.47
C LYS A 36 -5.25 -16.10 12.21
N GLY A 37 -6.56 -15.94 12.38
CA GLY A 37 -7.42 -15.37 11.34
C GLY A 37 -7.18 -13.86 11.19
N PRO A 38 -7.52 -13.24 10.04
CA PRO A 38 -7.50 -11.78 9.89
C PRO A 38 -8.40 -11.13 10.94
N LEU A 39 -7.94 -10.06 11.59
CA LEU A 39 -8.74 -9.28 12.54
C LEU A 39 -9.30 -8.05 11.85
N VAL A 40 -10.44 -7.58 12.35
CA VAL A 40 -10.99 -6.26 12.02
C VAL A 40 -11.01 -5.39 13.27
N PHE A 41 -11.05 -4.08 13.07
CA PHE A 41 -10.84 -3.11 14.13
C PHE A 41 -11.99 -2.11 14.18
N ARG A 42 -12.36 -1.69 15.39
CA ARG A 42 -13.38 -0.67 15.62
C ARG A 42 -12.95 0.24 16.76
N VAL A 43 -13.07 1.55 16.55
CA VAL A 43 -12.99 2.52 17.64
C VAL A 43 -14.39 2.79 18.19
N ASP A 44 -14.55 2.74 19.51
CA ASP A 44 -15.80 3.07 20.19
C ASP A 44 -15.47 3.79 21.52
N SER A 45 -16.34 4.70 21.96
CA SER A 45 -16.18 5.42 23.23
C SER A 45 -16.68 4.62 24.43
N ARG A 46 -17.53 3.60 24.20
CA ARG A 46 -17.99 2.70 25.25
C ARG A 46 -16.85 1.85 25.79
N THR A 47 -16.85 1.68 27.11
CA THR A 47 -15.87 0.85 27.81
C THR A 47 -16.10 -0.64 27.53
N PRO A 48 -15.07 -1.48 27.70
CA PRO A 48 -15.21 -2.93 27.54
C PRO A 48 -16.30 -3.53 28.42
N GLN A 49 -16.47 -3.00 29.64
CA GLN A 49 -17.52 -3.42 30.57
C GLN A 49 -18.91 -3.12 30.01
N GLN A 50 -19.14 -1.92 29.46
CA GLN A 50 -20.41 -1.56 28.83
C GLN A 50 -20.70 -2.43 27.59
N ILE A 51 -19.68 -2.72 26.77
CA ILE A 51 -19.85 -3.62 25.62
C ILE A 51 -20.15 -5.05 26.07
N LYS A 52 -19.54 -5.52 27.16
CA LYS A 52 -19.81 -6.83 27.76
C LYS A 52 -21.23 -6.92 28.31
N GLU A 53 -21.69 -5.92 29.05
CA GLU A 53 -23.06 -5.83 29.58
C GLU A 53 -24.10 -5.80 28.45
N ALA A 54 -23.79 -5.10 27.36
CA ALA A 54 -24.58 -5.15 26.15
C ALA A 54 -24.46 -6.49 25.40
N GLN A 55 -23.59 -7.42 25.81
CA GLN A 55 -23.28 -8.65 25.08
C GLN A 55 -22.69 -8.44 23.67
N GLY A 56 -22.14 -7.25 23.39
CA GLY A 56 -21.50 -6.92 22.12
C GLY A 56 -21.83 -5.50 21.59
N PHE A 57 -21.51 -5.28 20.33
CA PHE A 57 -21.86 -4.08 19.59
C PHE A 57 -23.19 -4.27 18.86
N TRP A 58 -24.17 -3.43 19.19
CA TRP A 58 -25.46 -3.40 18.53
C TRP A 58 -25.53 -2.34 17.43
N PRO A 59 -26.20 -2.63 16.31
CA PRO A 59 -26.62 -1.61 15.37
C PRO A 59 -27.68 -0.72 16.03
N ARG A 60 -27.85 0.49 15.51
CA ARG A 60 -28.81 1.48 16.04
C ARG A 60 -30.18 1.39 15.36
N GLY A 61 -30.32 0.60 14.30
CA GLY A 61 -31.55 0.53 13.53
C GLY A 61 -31.69 -0.72 12.69
N THR A 62 -32.59 -0.65 11.70
CA THR A 62 -33.00 -1.82 10.89
C THR A 62 -32.85 -1.63 9.38
N ASP A 63 -32.29 -0.50 8.94
CA ASP A 63 -32.02 -0.25 7.51
C ASP A 63 -30.77 -1.00 7.06
N PHE A 64 -30.96 -1.92 6.11
CA PHE A 64 -29.89 -2.73 5.51
C PHE A 64 -29.25 -2.09 4.27
N SER A 65 -29.58 -0.85 3.93
CA SER A 65 -28.86 -0.11 2.88
C SER A 65 -27.42 0.20 3.30
N ILE A 66 -26.46 -0.46 2.63
CA ILE A 66 -25.02 -0.20 2.79
C ILE A 66 -24.70 1.24 2.42
N TYR A 67 -25.28 1.76 1.34
CA TYR A 67 -25.05 3.14 0.90
C TYR A 67 -25.52 4.16 1.94
N LYS A 68 -26.70 3.97 2.54
CA LYS A 68 -27.17 4.89 3.60
C LYS A 68 -26.30 4.82 4.85
N HIS A 69 -25.79 3.63 5.20
CA HIS A 69 -24.85 3.49 6.31
C HIS A 69 -23.55 4.23 6.04
N ALA A 70 -22.82 3.79 5.00
CA ALA A 70 -21.47 4.26 4.72
C ALA A 70 -21.47 5.71 4.22
N GLU A 71 -22.30 6.04 3.21
CA GLU A 71 -22.20 7.33 2.50
C GLU A 71 -23.10 8.43 3.09
N LYS A 72 -24.16 8.06 3.83
CA LYS A 72 -25.08 9.02 4.46
C LYS A 72 -25.05 9.00 5.98
N HIS A 73 -24.21 8.17 6.61
CA HIS A 73 -24.08 8.06 8.07
C HIS A 73 -25.43 7.88 8.76
N SER A 74 -26.34 7.09 8.16
CA SER A 74 -27.69 6.90 8.66
C SER A 74 -27.67 6.32 10.08
N PRO A 75 -28.29 7.00 11.07
CA PRO A 75 -28.33 6.49 12.44
C PRO A 75 -29.24 5.26 12.57
N ASN A 76 -30.18 5.05 11.63
CA ASN A 76 -31.12 3.92 11.65
C ASN A 76 -30.59 2.71 10.85
N SER A 77 -29.30 2.42 10.95
CA SER A 77 -28.70 1.33 10.18
C SER A 77 -28.61 0.02 10.96
N ALA A 78 -28.79 -1.10 10.26
CA ALA A 78 -28.62 -2.46 10.74
C ALA A 78 -27.15 -2.93 10.83
N TYR A 79 -26.18 -2.05 10.54
CA TYR A 79 -24.75 -2.40 10.53
C TYR A 79 -23.98 -1.78 11.70
N VAL A 80 -22.92 -2.48 12.12
CA VAL A 80 -21.83 -1.94 12.92
C VAL A 80 -20.57 -1.84 12.04
N SER A 81 -20.06 -0.62 11.88
CA SER A 81 -18.87 -0.36 11.06
C SER A 81 -17.57 -0.82 11.75
N THR A 82 -16.68 -1.42 10.96
CA THR A 82 -15.32 -1.86 11.33
C THR A 82 -14.37 -1.61 10.17
N SER A 83 -13.06 -1.70 10.40
CA SER A 83 -12.03 -1.59 9.36
C SER A 83 -11.11 -2.81 9.37
N GLU A 84 -10.64 -3.24 8.20
CA GLU A 84 -9.59 -4.26 8.07
C GLU A 84 -8.23 -3.84 8.69
N ARG A 85 -8.07 -2.55 9.03
CA ARG A 85 -6.81 -1.99 9.55
C ARG A 85 -7.05 -1.21 10.83
N ALA A 86 -6.11 -1.34 11.76
CA ALA A 86 -6.03 -0.46 12.92
C ALA A 86 -5.55 0.95 12.49
N ALA A 87 -4.25 1.08 12.21
CA ALA A 87 -3.64 2.32 11.73
C ALA A 87 -4.10 2.65 10.30
N GLY A 88 -4.46 3.92 10.06
CA GLY A 88 -4.99 4.40 8.78
C GLY A 88 -6.36 3.82 8.40
N GLY A 89 -6.99 3.05 9.29
CA GLY A 89 -8.35 2.52 9.18
C GLY A 89 -9.15 2.97 10.40
N ALA A 90 -9.45 2.06 11.33
CA ALA A 90 -10.27 2.35 12.51
C ALA A 90 -9.74 3.51 13.38
N GLU A 91 -8.42 3.63 13.55
CA GLU A 91 -7.81 4.63 14.45
C GLU A 91 -8.05 6.08 14.00
N ILE A 92 -8.35 6.35 12.73
CA ILE A 92 -8.62 7.73 12.29
C ILE A 92 -9.87 8.32 12.96
N PHE A 93 -10.77 7.45 13.44
CA PHE A 93 -11.99 7.78 14.18
C PHE A 93 -11.76 7.94 15.68
N ALA A 94 -10.54 7.69 16.17
CA ALA A 94 -10.16 7.97 17.55
C ALA A 94 -9.95 9.49 17.72
N VAL A 95 -11.02 10.18 18.11
CA VAL A 95 -11.03 11.63 18.32
C VAL A 95 -9.96 12.00 19.36
N PRO A 96 -8.99 12.88 19.04
CA PRO A 96 -7.97 13.33 20.00
C PRO A 96 -8.60 14.21 21.09
N PRO A 97 -7.92 14.42 22.24
CA PRO A 97 -8.40 15.29 23.29
C PRO A 97 -8.59 16.73 22.77
N PRO A 98 -9.59 17.47 23.27
CA PRO A 98 -9.77 18.87 22.90
C PRO A 98 -8.59 19.72 23.40
N PRO A 99 -8.39 20.94 22.88
CA PRO A 99 -7.30 21.82 23.30
C PRO A 99 -7.30 22.07 24.80
N ARG A 100 -6.09 22.16 25.38
CA ARG A 100 -5.91 22.49 26.80
C ARG A 100 -6.62 23.79 27.15
N GLY A 101 -7.33 23.79 28.28
CA GLY A 101 -8.06 24.97 28.77
C GLY A 101 -9.45 25.18 28.17
N SER A 102 -9.91 24.34 27.23
CA SER A 102 -11.25 24.44 26.63
C SER A 102 -12.42 24.09 27.57
N GLY A 103 -12.15 23.69 28.83
CA GLY A 103 -13.13 23.14 29.76
C GLY A 103 -13.64 21.73 29.40
N LEU A 104 -13.67 21.40 28.10
CA LEU A 104 -14.04 20.09 27.57
C LEU A 104 -12.97 19.01 27.80
N GLU A 105 -11.72 19.40 28.03
CA GLU A 105 -10.61 18.49 28.34
C GLU A 105 -10.93 17.61 29.55
N LYS A 106 -11.51 18.19 30.61
CA LYS A 106 -11.90 17.44 31.83
C LYS A 106 -13.00 16.41 31.58
N LYS A 107 -13.79 16.58 30.51
CA LYS A 107 -14.89 15.67 30.13
C LYS A 107 -14.44 14.58 29.14
N TYR A 108 -13.23 14.68 28.61
CA TYR A 108 -12.72 13.72 27.63
C TYR A 108 -12.30 12.42 28.32
N LYS A 109 -12.89 11.29 27.90
CA LYS A 109 -12.65 9.96 28.51
C LYS A 109 -11.76 9.03 27.66
N GLY A 110 -11.22 9.52 26.54
CA GLY A 110 -10.54 8.67 25.57
C GLY A 110 -11.50 7.77 24.78
N CYS A 111 -10.95 6.78 24.08
CA CYS A 111 -11.71 5.77 23.37
C CYS A 111 -11.00 4.42 23.40
N PHE A 112 -11.64 3.37 22.87
CA PHE A 112 -11.10 2.01 22.83
C PHE A 112 -11.03 1.51 21.39
N LEU A 113 -9.88 0.96 21.02
CA LEU A 113 -9.69 0.23 19.76
C LEU A 113 -9.90 -1.26 20.01
N TYR A 114 -11.05 -1.77 19.59
CA TYR A 114 -11.42 -3.18 19.70
C TYR A 114 -10.86 -3.98 18.52
N ALA A 115 -10.26 -5.12 18.82
CA ALA A 115 -9.84 -6.11 17.83
C ALA A 115 -10.87 -7.25 17.80
N ILE A 116 -11.47 -7.48 16.64
CA ILE A 116 -12.65 -8.32 16.46
C ILE A 116 -12.32 -9.42 15.45
N HIS A 117 -12.81 -10.63 15.70
CA HIS A 117 -12.73 -11.73 14.75
C HIS A 117 -13.87 -11.61 13.72
N PRO A 118 -13.60 -11.44 12.41
CA PRO A 118 -14.67 -11.29 11.42
C PRO A 118 -15.43 -12.61 11.21
N ALA A 119 -16.71 -12.51 10.90
CA ALA A 119 -17.57 -13.66 10.61
C ALA A 119 -18.40 -13.41 9.34
N GLU A 120 -19.18 -14.38 8.92
CA GLU A 120 -19.87 -14.39 7.63
C GLU A 120 -20.92 -13.26 7.52
N ASN A 121 -21.37 -12.68 8.66
CA ASN A 121 -22.26 -11.53 8.69
C ASN A 121 -21.58 -10.19 8.35
N PHE A 122 -20.27 -10.19 8.09
CA PHE A 122 -19.52 -9.01 7.66
C PHE A 122 -19.61 -8.84 6.15
N VAL A 123 -20.03 -7.65 5.72
CA VAL A 123 -20.14 -7.27 4.32
C VAL A 123 -19.03 -6.29 3.94
N ASN A 124 -18.37 -6.51 2.82
CA ASN A 124 -17.37 -5.58 2.31
C ASN A 124 -18.02 -4.39 1.58
N THR A 125 -17.94 -3.20 2.17
CA THR A 125 -18.53 -1.96 1.62
C THR A 125 -18.01 -1.68 0.21
N ARG A 126 -16.70 -1.82 0.00
CA ARG A 126 -16.05 -1.50 -1.28
C ARG A 126 -16.44 -2.49 -2.37
N LEU A 127 -16.54 -3.78 -2.06
CA LEU A 127 -16.96 -4.77 -3.05
C LEU A 127 -18.45 -4.58 -3.41
N SER A 128 -19.28 -4.27 -2.43
CA SER A 128 -20.75 -4.18 -2.60
C SER A 128 -21.20 -2.88 -3.26
N LEU A 129 -20.50 -1.77 -3.04
CA LEU A 129 -20.75 -0.48 -3.68
C LEU A 129 -19.82 -0.21 -4.87
N GLY A 130 -18.80 -1.03 -5.10
CA GLY A 130 -17.85 -0.89 -6.20
C GLY A 130 -17.20 0.51 -6.25
N PRO A 131 -17.20 1.20 -7.41
CA PRO A 131 -16.62 2.53 -7.55
C PRO A 131 -17.41 3.63 -6.81
N TYR A 132 -18.59 3.32 -6.26
CA TYR A 132 -19.46 4.28 -5.58
C TYR A 132 -19.18 4.40 -4.08
N SER A 133 -18.31 3.56 -3.53
CA SER A 133 -17.81 3.75 -2.16
C SER A 133 -16.80 4.89 -2.15
N THR A 134 -17.02 5.91 -1.31
CA THR A 134 -16.06 7.01 -1.13
C THR A 134 -15.04 6.74 -0.03
N HIS A 135 -15.25 5.68 0.75
CA HIS A 135 -14.48 5.32 1.92
C HIS A 135 -13.21 4.57 1.57
N ARG A 136 -12.05 5.11 1.98
CA ARG A 136 -10.72 4.51 1.72
C ARG A 136 -10.26 3.55 2.82
N GLU A 137 -11.06 3.39 3.85
CA GLU A 137 -10.68 2.79 5.13
C GLU A 137 -10.83 1.27 5.16
N ARG A 138 -11.16 0.66 4.01
CA ARG A 138 -11.42 -0.77 3.88
C ARG A 138 -12.46 -1.22 4.92
N GLU A 139 -13.59 -0.54 4.88
CA GLU A 139 -14.68 -0.76 5.81
C GLU A 139 -15.34 -2.14 5.58
N LEU A 140 -15.57 -2.84 6.68
CA LEU A 140 -16.39 -4.05 6.75
C LEU A 140 -17.56 -3.79 7.70
N LEU A 141 -18.77 -4.10 7.24
CA LEU A 141 -20.01 -3.84 7.96
C LEU A 141 -20.55 -5.13 8.57
N ALA A 142 -20.60 -5.20 9.90
CA ALA A 142 -21.21 -6.33 10.59
C ALA A 142 -22.73 -6.18 10.64
N ALA A 143 -23.44 -6.91 9.78
CA ALA A 143 -24.89 -6.94 9.76
C ALA A 143 -25.43 -7.53 11.07
N GLY A 144 -26.33 -6.80 11.74
CA GLY A 144 -26.91 -7.22 13.03
C GLY A 144 -25.96 -7.16 14.22
N GLY A 145 -24.79 -6.56 14.08
CA GLY A 145 -23.86 -6.33 15.18
C GLY A 145 -22.76 -7.37 15.34
N ILE A 146 -22.05 -7.28 16.46
CA ILE A 146 -20.83 -8.04 16.77
C ILE A 146 -20.95 -8.54 18.19
N ARG A 147 -20.76 -9.83 18.43
CA ARG A 147 -20.96 -10.42 19.76
C ARG A 147 -19.78 -10.16 20.70
N TRP A 148 -20.02 -10.15 22.01
CA TRP A 148 -18.95 -10.03 23.00
C TRP A 148 -17.91 -11.16 22.89
N ASP A 149 -18.36 -12.41 22.71
CA ASP A 149 -17.50 -13.58 22.54
C ASP A 149 -16.70 -13.57 21.23
N GLN A 150 -17.00 -12.66 20.30
CA GLN A 150 -16.30 -12.44 19.03
C GLN A 150 -15.17 -11.41 19.13
N ILE A 151 -15.18 -10.58 20.19
CA ILE A 151 -14.17 -9.55 20.43
C ILE A 151 -12.95 -10.21 21.07
N ARG A 152 -11.80 -10.14 20.42
CA ARG A 152 -10.55 -10.74 20.90
C ARG A 152 -9.90 -9.94 22.03
N GLY A 153 -10.10 -8.63 22.04
CA GLY A 153 -9.53 -7.73 23.03
C GLY A 153 -9.61 -6.28 22.58
N TRP A 154 -8.97 -5.39 23.33
CA TRP A 154 -9.01 -3.95 23.06
C TRP A 154 -7.73 -3.24 23.51
N THR A 155 -7.51 -2.05 22.97
CA THR A 155 -6.45 -1.12 23.40
C THR A 155 -7.10 0.19 23.82
N TYR A 156 -6.76 0.70 25.00
CA TYR A 156 -7.20 2.03 25.41
C TYR A 156 -6.39 3.12 24.70
N LEU A 157 -7.11 4.10 24.16
CA LEU A 157 -6.56 5.25 23.43
C LEU A 157 -6.91 6.53 24.21
N GLY A 158 -6.16 6.76 25.29
CA GLY A 158 -6.38 7.87 26.23
C GLY A 158 -6.13 9.27 25.64
N LYS A 159 -5.45 9.36 24.49
CA LYS A 159 -5.27 10.61 23.72
C LYS A 159 -5.85 10.46 22.30
N GLY A 160 -6.84 9.59 22.13
CA GLY A 160 -7.41 9.26 20.82
C GLY A 160 -6.35 8.69 19.89
N ARG A 161 -6.38 9.08 18.62
CA ARG A 161 -5.39 8.63 17.62
C ARG A 161 -3.95 9.03 17.95
N ASP A 162 -3.77 10.09 18.74
CA ASP A 162 -2.47 10.60 19.16
C ASP A 162 -1.89 9.86 20.38
N THR A 163 -2.57 8.82 20.87
CA THR A 163 -2.05 7.97 21.94
C THR A 163 -0.72 7.33 21.51
N PRO A 164 0.40 7.67 22.18
CA PRO A 164 1.71 7.11 21.84
C PRO A 164 1.70 5.60 21.89
N ILE A 165 2.41 4.95 20.97
CA ILE A 165 2.50 3.48 20.91
C ILE A 165 2.99 2.89 22.24
N SER A 166 3.89 3.59 22.94
CA SER A 166 4.37 3.20 24.27
C SER A 166 3.29 3.16 25.36
N GLU A 167 2.20 3.92 25.19
CA GLU A 167 1.06 3.96 26.12
C GLU A 167 -0.01 2.92 25.74
N ARG A 168 0.03 2.37 24.52
CA ARG A 168 -0.95 1.41 24.01
C ARG A 168 -0.72 0.04 24.63
N ARG A 169 -1.66 -0.40 25.46
CA ARG A 169 -1.67 -1.75 26.06
C ARG A 169 -2.85 -2.55 25.55
N PHE A 170 -2.56 -3.65 24.86
CA PHE A 170 -3.60 -4.57 24.41
C PHE A 170 -4.05 -5.46 25.57
N VAL A 171 -5.34 -5.41 25.88
CA VAL A 171 -6.00 -6.23 26.89
C VAL A 171 -6.79 -7.33 26.18
N VAL A 172 -6.48 -8.58 26.50
CA VAL A 172 -7.17 -9.75 25.94
C VAL A 172 -8.55 -9.89 26.57
N ASN A 173 -9.57 -10.11 25.75
CA ASN A 173 -10.90 -10.48 26.24
C ASN A 173 -10.88 -11.95 26.70
N LYS A 174 -11.11 -12.18 28.00
CA LYS A 174 -11.15 -13.53 28.58
C LYS A 174 -12.34 -14.36 28.06
N ASP A 175 -13.39 -13.69 27.57
CA ASP A 175 -14.61 -14.33 27.08
C ASP A 175 -14.58 -14.58 25.57
N TYR A 176 -13.47 -14.30 24.88
CA TYR A 176 -13.31 -14.59 23.45
C TYR A 176 -13.31 -16.11 23.21
N ASP A 177 -14.31 -16.61 22.46
CA ASP A 177 -14.41 -18.03 22.14
C ASP A 177 -13.62 -18.39 20.88
N VAL A 178 -12.33 -18.65 21.08
CA VAL A 178 -11.42 -19.06 20.00
C VAL A 178 -11.86 -20.34 19.29
N LYS A 179 -12.59 -21.25 19.95
CA LYS A 179 -13.03 -22.50 19.31
C LYS A 179 -14.18 -22.21 18.37
N ARG A 180 -15.14 -21.41 18.81
CA ARG A 180 -16.29 -21.00 18.01
C ARG A 180 -15.88 -20.21 16.78
N TRP A 181 -15.01 -19.20 16.92
CA TRP A 181 -14.69 -18.28 15.82
C TRP A 181 -13.56 -18.77 14.91
N ARG A 182 -12.92 -19.89 15.22
CA ARG A 182 -11.87 -20.45 14.38
C ARG A 182 -12.41 -20.82 13.00
N GLY A 183 -11.77 -20.27 11.96
CA GLY A 183 -12.11 -20.55 10.56
C GLY A 183 -13.18 -19.63 9.99
N HIS A 184 -13.89 -18.88 10.84
CA HIS A 184 -14.79 -17.83 10.40
C HIS A 184 -14.01 -16.67 9.77
N VAL A 185 -14.56 -16.13 8.70
CA VAL A 185 -14.02 -14.99 7.93
C VAL A 185 -15.17 -14.09 7.48
N ALA A 186 -14.86 -12.84 7.11
CA ALA A 186 -15.82 -11.95 6.48
C ALA A 186 -16.35 -12.54 5.17
N ASN A 187 -17.57 -12.19 4.77
CA ASN A 187 -18.12 -12.62 3.49
C ASN A 187 -17.24 -12.06 2.35
N PRO A 188 -16.62 -12.91 1.52
CA PRO A 188 -15.74 -12.46 0.45
C PRO A 188 -16.52 -11.93 -0.76
N GLU A 189 -17.81 -12.28 -0.88
CA GLU A 189 -18.64 -11.95 -2.03
C GLU A 189 -19.30 -10.58 -1.89
N PRO A 190 -19.41 -9.79 -2.98
CA PRO A 190 -20.15 -8.54 -2.98
C PRO A 190 -21.63 -8.77 -2.71
N GLN A 191 -22.25 -7.92 -1.89
CA GLN A 191 -23.68 -7.98 -1.57
C GLN A 191 -24.45 -6.88 -2.29
N TYR A 192 -24.53 -6.97 -3.62
CA TYR A 192 -25.18 -5.95 -4.47
C TYR A 192 -26.65 -5.70 -4.12
N GLN A 193 -27.37 -6.74 -3.69
CA GLN A 193 -28.75 -6.65 -3.22
C GLN A 193 -28.90 -5.78 -1.95
N LEU A 194 -27.83 -5.57 -1.19
CA LEU A 194 -27.81 -4.72 0.00
C LEU A 194 -27.27 -3.31 -0.27
N ALA A 195 -26.86 -3.00 -1.51
CA ALA A 195 -26.25 -1.70 -1.84
C ALA A 195 -27.17 -0.53 -1.47
N GLY A 196 -28.46 -0.64 -1.78
CA GLY A 196 -29.50 0.30 -1.32
C GLY A 196 -29.30 1.75 -1.77
N PHE A 197 -28.82 1.97 -3.01
CA PHE A 197 -28.70 3.30 -3.59
C PHE A 197 -30.06 4.03 -3.64
N PRO A 198 -30.09 5.36 -3.40
CA PRO A 198 -31.32 6.14 -3.54
C PRO A 198 -31.80 6.16 -4.99
N LYS A 199 -33.09 6.45 -5.23
CA LYS A 199 -33.64 6.62 -6.59
C LYS A 199 -33.00 7.78 -7.36
N LYS A 200 -32.53 8.79 -6.63
CA LYS A 200 -31.81 9.95 -7.18
C LYS A 200 -30.46 10.04 -6.48
N MET A 201 -29.39 9.87 -7.23
CA MET A 201 -28.05 10.15 -6.74
C MET A 201 -27.87 11.67 -6.56
N ASP A 202 -27.00 12.04 -5.64
CA ASP A 202 -26.63 13.43 -5.40
C ASP A 202 -25.75 13.94 -6.55
N THR A 203 -26.38 14.46 -7.60
CA THR A 203 -25.70 14.97 -8.81
C THR A 203 -24.83 16.19 -8.55
N ASN A 204 -24.99 16.86 -7.39
CA ASN A 204 -24.15 17.97 -6.99
C ASN A 204 -22.81 17.51 -6.41
N ASN A 205 -22.67 16.23 -6.06
CA ASN A 205 -21.39 15.66 -5.69
C ASN A 205 -20.57 15.43 -6.98
N PRO A 206 -19.42 16.11 -7.18
CA PRO A 206 -18.58 15.90 -8.37
C PRO A 206 -17.98 14.49 -8.46
N ARG A 207 -18.10 13.69 -7.40
CA ARG A 207 -17.76 12.26 -7.37
C ARG A 207 -18.95 11.35 -7.69
N ALA A 208 -20.17 11.88 -7.76
CA ALA A 208 -21.32 11.09 -8.16
C ALA A 208 -21.16 10.69 -9.63
N PRO A 209 -21.51 9.44 -9.96
CA PRO A 209 -21.38 8.96 -11.31
C PRO A 209 -22.36 9.67 -12.25
N LYS A 210 -21.95 9.80 -13.52
CA LYS A 210 -22.81 10.31 -14.58
C LYS A 210 -24.01 9.40 -14.84
N GLU A 211 -23.82 8.09 -14.64
CA GLU A 211 -24.83 7.06 -14.78
C GLU A 211 -25.25 6.53 -13.41
N HIS A 212 -26.53 6.20 -13.25
CA HIS A 212 -27.04 5.70 -11.99
C HIS A 212 -26.48 4.29 -11.71
N PRO A 213 -26.04 3.94 -10.49
CA PRO A 213 -25.51 2.59 -10.21
C PRO A 213 -26.44 1.44 -10.64
N TRP A 214 -27.75 1.64 -10.51
CA TRP A 214 -28.79 0.70 -10.96
C TRP A 214 -28.80 0.42 -12.47
N THR A 215 -28.14 1.22 -13.32
CA THR A 215 -28.05 0.91 -14.76
C THR A 215 -26.89 -0.02 -15.10
N GLN A 216 -26.03 -0.35 -14.13
CA GLN A 216 -24.87 -1.21 -14.34
C GLN A 216 -25.19 -2.68 -14.06
N ASP A 217 -24.52 -3.58 -14.80
CA ASP A 217 -24.79 -5.02 -14.78
C ASP A 217 -24.77 -5.65 -13.39
N SER A 218 -23.91 -5.19 -12.48
CA SER A 218 -23.81 -5.74 -11.13
C SER A 218 -25.01 -5.41 -10.24
N TRP A 219 -25.73 -4.32 -10.48
CA TRP A 219 -26.82 -3.84 -9.62
C TRP A 219 -28.20 -3.80 -10.30
N LYS A 220 -28.26 -3.87 -11.63
CA LYS A 220 -29.51 -3.69 -12.40
C LYS A 220 -30.65 -4.61 -11.96
N ASP A 221 -30.33 -5.84 -11.59
CA ASP A 221 -31.33 -6.83 -11.18
C ASP A 221 -31.99 -6.46 -9.83
N PHE A 222 -31.40 -5.54 -9.07
CA PHE A 222 -31.88 -5.08 -7.77
C PHE A 222 -32.53 -3.69 -7.80
N GLU A 223 -32.60 -3.01 -8.96
CA GLU A 223 -33.17 -1.67 -9.07
C GLU A 223 -34.60 -1.58 -8.51
N LYS A 224 -35.41 -2.61 -8.80
CA LYS A 224 -36.85 -2.62 -8.50
C LYS A 224 -37.18 -3.01 -7.06
N GLN A 225 -36.20 -3.43 -6.26
CA GLN A 225 -36.45 -3.98 -4.93
C GLN A 225 -36.98 -2.94 -3.93
N GLY A 226 -36.60 -1.66 -4.11
CA GLY A 226 -36.95 -0.59 -3.17
C GLY A 226 -36.44 -0.84 -1.74
N GLU A 227 -36.88 -0.02 -0.78
CA GLU A 227 -36.42 -0.16 0.62
C GLU A 227 -36.90 -1.47 1.27
N ALA A 228 -38.13 -1.88 0.97
CA ALA A 228 -38.68 -3.15 1.48
C ALA A 228 -37.89 -4.36 0.96
N GLY A 229 -37.49 -4.36 -0.31
CA GLY A 229 -36.67 -5.41 -0.89
C GLY A 229 -35.25 -5.43 -0.32
N VAL A 230 -34.60 -4.26 -0.12
CA VAL A 230 -33.30 -4.19 0.59
C VAL A 230 -33.41 -4.76 1.99
N ARG A 231 -34.48 -4.42 2.73
CA ARG A 231 -34.72 -4.95 4.08
C ARG A 231 -34.91 -6.47 4.06
N GLN A 232 -35.72 -6.99 3.15
CA GLN A 232 -35.94 -8.44 3.00
C GLN A 232 -34.64 -9.17 2.64
N ALA A 233 -33.86 -8.62 1.71
CA ALA A 233 -32.56 -9.16 1.34
C ALA A 233 -31.58 -9.15 2.53
N GLY A 234 -31.61 -8.10 3.36
CA GLY A 234 -30.80 -8.02 4.58
C GLY A 234 -31.17 -9.09 5.61
N ILE A 235 -32.48 -9.32 5.82
CA ILE A 235 -32.97 -10.39 6.69
C ILE A 235 -32.54 -11.75 6.16
N GLN A 236 -32.65 -11.99 4.85
CA GLN A 236 -32.22 -13.23 4.22
C GLN A 236 -30.70 -13.43 4.31
N PHE A 237 -29.93 -12.36 4.09
CA PHE A 237 -28.47 -12.40 4.24
C PHE A 237 -28.08 -12.85 5.65
N MET A 238 -28.71 -12.27 6.68
CA MET A 238 -28.51 -12.61 8.08
C MET A 238 -28.91 -14.05 8.40
N GLN A 239 -30.00 -14.56 7.82
CA GLN A 239 -30.40 -15.96 8.00
C GLN A 239 -29.37 -16.93 7.43
N ASN A 240 -28.74 -16.57 6.31
CA ASN A 240 -27.79 -17.42 5.60
C ASN A 240 -26.35 -17.33 6.16
N HIS A 241 -25.95 -16.17 6.68
CA HIS A 241 -24.56 -15.87 7.03
C HIS A 241 -24.34 -15.58 8.52
N GLY A 242 -25.27 -16.02 9.36
CA GLY A 242 -25.18 -15.88 10.81
C GLY A 242 -26.29 -14.99 11.35
N ARG A 243 -27.20 -15.58 12.14
CA ARG A 243 -28.30 -14.86 12.77
C ARG A 243 -27.74 -13.74 13.63
N ALA A 244 -28.36 -12.56 13.54
CA ALA A 244 -28.11 -11.48 14.50
C ALA A 244 -28.19 -12.03 15.91
N PHE A 245 -27.23 -11.65 16.73
CA PHE A 245 -27.41 -11.82 18.15
C PHE A 245 -28.56 -10.90 18.61
N GLY A 246 -29.46 -11.40 19.47
CA GLY A 246 -30.65 -10.70 20.01
C GLY A 246 -31.76 -10.28 19.04
N ILE A 247 -31.64 -10.55 17.73
CA ILE A 247 -32.80 -10.56 16.85
C ILE A 247 -33.39 -11.98 16.89
N THR A 248 -34.08 -12.30 17.98
CA THR A 248 -34.66 -13.64 18.20
C THR A 248 -35.91 -13.86 17.34
N LYS A 249 -36.57 -12.79 16.90
CA LYS A 249 -37.62 -12.81 15.88
C LYS A 249 -37.56 -11.54 15.04
N VAL A 250 -37.34 -11.67 13.73
CA VAL A 250 -37.79 -10.66 12.78
C VAL A 250 -39.29 -10.91 12.60
N GLU A 251 -40.11 -10.58 13.60
CA GLU A 251 -41.55 -10.48 13.35
C GLU A 251 -41.74 -9.29 12.40
N THR A 252 -42.29 -9.55 11.22
CA THR A 252 -42.84 -8.51 10.36
C THR A 252 -43.81 -7.72 11.22
N CYS A 253 -43.47 -6.47 11.58
CA CYS A 253 -44.43 -5.57 12.21
C CYS A 253 -45.69 -5.61 11.34
N PRO A 254 -46.86 -6.02 11.88
CA PRO A 254 -48.06 -6.12 11.08
C PRO A 254 -48.31 -4.76 10.43
N ASP A 255 -48.54 -4.77 9.11
CA ASP A 255 -48.91 -3.59 8.36
C ASP A 255 -50.00 -2.84 9.12
N LYS A 256 -49.89 -1.51 9.13
CA LYS A 256 -50.80 -0.57 9.81
C LYS A 256 -52.26 -0.80 9.35
N GLN A 257 -52.91 -1.83 9.88
CA GLN A 257 -54.35 -1.92 9.87
C GLN A 257 -54.85 -0.84 10.82
N LYS A 258 -55.77 -0.01 10.33
CA LYS A 258 -56.44 1.06 11.06
C LYS A 258 -57.19 0.49 12.27
N ILE A 259 -56.48 0.25 13.37
CA ILE A 259 -57.11 -0.03 14.66
C ILE A 259 -57.44 1.31 15.28
N LYS A 260 -58.74 1.58 15.44
CA LYS A 260 -59.28 2.75 16.14
C LYS A 260 -58.70 2.78 17.55
N ARG A 261 -58.29 3.99 17.97
CA ARG A 261 -57.83 4.34 19.32
C ARG A 261 -58.62 3.59 20.41
N GLN A 262 -57.99 2.60 21.03
CA GLN A 262 -58.21 2.27 22.43
C GLN A 262 -56.83 2.29 23.09
N ALA A 263 -56.73 3.08 24.16
CA ALA A 263 -55.51 3.30 24.91
C ALA A 263 -55.11 2.02 25.64
N GLY A 264 -54.16 1.30 25.06
CA GLY A 264 -53.34 0.28 25.70
C GLY A 264 -51.91 0.43 25.14
N PRO A 265 -50.88 0.03 25.91
CA PRO A 265 -49.50 0.19 25.46
C PRO A 265 -49.29 -0.64 24.20
N ILE A 266 -48.97 0.03 23.10
CA ILE A 266 -48.50 -0.61 21.87
C ILE A 266 -47.22 -1.33 22.27
N ILE A 267 -47.23 -2.66 22.14
CA ILE A 267 -46.07 -3.52 22.34
C ILE A 267 -45.09 -3.17 21.21
N ASP A 268 -44.12 -2.30 21.52
CA ASP A 268 -42.99 -2.02 20.65
C ASP A 268 -41.94 -3.11 20.88
N CYS A 269 -41.71 -3.96 19.88
CA CYS A 269 -40.85 -5.14 19.98
C CYS A 269 -39.34 -4.83 20.02
N TRP A 270 -38.96 -3.60 20.32
CA TRP A 270 -37.57 -3.17 20.50
C TRP A 270 -37.53 -2.26 21.72
N ARG A 271 -36.82 -2.67 22.76
CA ARG A 271 -36.67 -1.91 24.01
C ARG A 271 -36.00 -0.57 23.70
N THR A 272 -36.78 0.51 23.59
CA THR A 272 -36.30 1.85 23.83
C THR A 272 -36.03 1.97 25.34
N GLN A 273 -34.82 2.37 25.71
CA GLN A 273 -34.67 3.10 26.96
C GLN A 273 -35.11 4.52 26.63
N ASP A 274 -36.40 4.78 26.79
CA ASP A 274 -36.88 6.15 26.94
C ASP A 274 -36.57 6.57 28.39
N GLY A 275 -35.90 7.71 28.48
CA GLY A 275 -35.28 8.26 29.67
C GLY A 275 -34.92 9.70 29.41
N ASP A 276 -35.90 10.44 28.91
CA ASP A 276 -36.07 11.86 28.99
C ASP A 276 -36.13 12.24 30.49
N GLY A 277 -34.96 12.61 31.02
CA GLY A 277 -34.80 13.22 32.33
C GLY A 277 -34.05 14.54 32.17
N GLU A 278 -34.77 15.62 32.41
CA GLU A 278 -34.27 16.99 32.56
C GLU A 278 -33.18 17.09 33.63
N ALA A 279 -32.51 18.25 33.60
CA ALA A 279 -31.50 18.68 34.53
C ALA A 279 -31.97 18.70 36.00
N ASP A 280 -30.96 18.69 36.89
CA ASP A 280 -30.97 18.94 38.33
C ASP A 280 -31.36 17.76 39.24
N GLU A 281 -30.35 17.10 39.81
CA GLU A 281 -30.09 17.10 41.27
C GLU A 281 -28.83 16.29 41.62
N GLU A 282 -28.10 16.80 42.61
CA GLU A 282 -26.91 16.24 43.24
C GLU A 282 -27.09 14.80 43.72
N LEU A 283 -26.13 13.92 43.41
CA LEU A 283 -25.81 12.77 44.27
C LEU A 283 -24.29 12.57 44.26
N GLY A 284 -23.65 13.12 45.29
CA GLY A 284 -22.24 12.93 45.59
C GLY A 284 -21.95 11.49 45.98
N TRP A 285 -20.97 10.89 45.32
CA TRP A 285 -20.27 9.71 45.80
C TRP A 285 -18.80 10.10 46.00
N GLU A 286 -18.44 10.35 47.26
CA GLU A 286 -17.04 10.36 47.70
C GLU A 286 -16.50 8.93 47.52
N MET A 287 -15.61 8.76 46.55
CA MET A 287 -14.71 7.61 46.50
C MET A 287 -13.46 7.99 47.27
N SER A 288 -13.16 7.23 48.32
CA SER A 288 -11.93 7.34 49.10
C SER A 288 -10.70 7.01 48.24
N ASP A 289 -9.77 7.96 48.19
CA ASP A 289 -8.42 7.77 47.69
C ASP A 289 -7.57 7.11 48.79
N ASP A 290 -7.07 5.90 48.54
CA ASP A 290 -6.06 5.24 49.38
C ASP A 290 -4.78 5.01 48.55
N PRO A 291 -3.74 5.87 48.65
CA PRO A 291 -2.60 5.90 47.73
C PRO A 291 -1.37 5.13 48.25
N ALA A 292 -1.55 4.00 48.94
CA ALA A 292 -0.45 3.33 49.65
C ALA A 292 0.20 2.12 48.93
N ALA A 293 -0.19 1.75 47.72
CA ALA A 293 0.33 0.53 47.06
C ALA A 293 1.36 0.75 45.92
N GLY A 294 1.80 1.99 45.69
CA GLY A 294 2.59 2.34 44.49
C GLY A 294 4.09 2.60 44.68
N SER A 295 4.58 2.85 45.90
CA SER A 295 5.91 3.47 46.09
C SER A 295 7.07 2.52 46.38
N GLU A 296 6.82 1.25 46.73
CA GLU A 296 7.92 0.31 47.05
C GLU A 296 8.52 -0.39 45.82
N ALA A 297 7.81 -0.43 44.69
CA ALA A 297 8.29 -1.09 43.47
C ALA A 297 9.25 -0.24 42.62
N GLU A 298 9.38 1.06 42.90
CA GLU A 298 10.26 1.97 42.12
C GLU A 298 11.68 2.09 42.67
N SER A 299 11.94 1.72 43.94
CA SER A 299 13.28 1.90 44.54
C SER A 299 14.26 0.75 44.24
N GLU A 300 13.78 -0.40 43.74
CA GLU A 300 14.62 -1.58 43.44
C GLU A 300 15.02 -1.70 41.95
N LEU A 301 14.65 -0.72 41.11
CA LEU A 301 14.86 -0.73 39.65
C LEU A 301 16.12 0.05 39.19
N ALA A 302 16.91 0.58 40.12
CA ALA A 302 18.04 1.47 39.85
C ALA A 302 19.42 0.81 39.72
N GLU A 303 19.57 -0.49 40.00
CA GLU A 303 20.86 -1.19 39.89
C GLU A 303 20.88 -2.20 38.74
N LEU A 304 21.30 -1.75 37.55
CA LEU A 304 22.01 -2.54 36.51
C LEU A 304 22.21 -1.67 35.26
N ASP A 305 22.90 -0.53 35.39
CA ASP A 305 23.54 0.15 34.25
C ASP A 305 24.94 -0.43 34.07
N ASP A 306 25.05 -1.73 33.82
CA ASP A 306 26.34 -2.32 33.46
C ASP A 306 26.56 -2.16 31.95
N PRO A 307 27.42 -1.21 31.51
CA PRO A 307 27.75 -1.01 30.09
C PRO A 307 28.29 -2.29 29.41
N LEU A 308 28.80 -3.26 30.18
CA LEU A 308 29.28 -4.54 29.66
C LEU A 308 28.15 -5.40 29.07
N GLU A 309 26.91 -5.32 29.58
CA GLU A 309 25.78 -6.07 29.03
C GLU A 309 25.29 -5.48 27.70
N GLU A 310 25.26 -4.14 27.58
CA GLU A 310 24.85 -3.47 26.33
C GLU A 310 25.82 -3.77 25.18
N GLU A 311 27.13 -3.75 25.47
CA GLU A 311 28.16 -4.10 24.48
C GLU A 311 28.04 -5.56 24.03
N ALA A 312 27.78 -6.49 24.96
CA ALA A 312 27.60 -7.89 24.63
C ALA A 312 26.36 -8.14 23.75
N ILE A 313 25.23 -7.48 24.05
CA ILE A 313 24.00 -7.54 23.23
C ILE A 313 24.26 -7.00 21.83
N MET A 314 24.96 -5.88 21.73
CA MET A 314 25.29 -5.27 20.44
C MET A 314 26.25 -6.12 19.63
N SER A 315 27.24 -6.74 20.28
CA SER A 315 28.17 -7.66 19.61
C SER A 315 27.44 -8.85 18.98
N VAL A 316 26.55 -9.52 19.73
CA VAL A 316 25.72 -10.63 19.22
C VAL A 316 24.81 -10.17 18.09
N THR A 317 24.07 -9.08 18.31
CA THR A 317 23.17 -8.48 17.32
C THR A 317 23.91 -8.21 16.02
N ASN A 318 25.09 -7.61 16.12
CA ASN A 318 25.90 -7.21 14.98
C ASN A 318 26.40 -8.40 14.18
N LYS A 319 26.95 -9.40 14.87
CA LYS A 319 27.46 -10.63 14.25
C LYS A 319 26.37 -11.40 13.50
N VAL A 320 25.21 -11.58 14.14
CA VAL A 320 24.07 -12.30 13.54
C VAL A 320 23.52 -11.51 12.36
N ALA A 321 23.23 -10.23 12.55
CA ALA A 321 22.63 -9.43 11.51
C ALA A 321 23.56 -9.23 10.30
N GLU A 322 24.88 -9.20 10.47
CA GLU A 322 25.84 -9.21 9.36
C GLU A 322 25.81 -10.53 8.58
N THR A 323 25.81 -11.65 9.30
CA THR A 323 25.74 -13.00 8.70
C THR A 323 24.45 -13.18 7.90
N GLU A 324 23.31 -12.79 8.49
CA GLU A 324 22.01 -12.91 7.83
C GLU A 324 21.88 -11.93 6.65
N LEU A 325 22.44 -10.72 6.76
CA LEU A 325 22.47 -9.77 5.66
C LEU A 325 23.22 -10.32 4.46
N TYR A 326 24.41 -10.90 4.68
CA TYR A 326 25.17 -11.52 3.59
C TYR A 326 24.38 -12.63 2.88
N LYS A 327 23.69 -13.51 3.64
CA LYS A 327 22.85 -14.57 3.06
C LYS A 327 21.72 -14.00 2.20
N ILE A 328 21.01 -12.99 2.69
CA ILE A 328 19.91 -12.37 1.95
C ILE A 328 20.43 -11.68 0.69
N LEU A 329 21.47 -10.86 0.79
CA LEU A 329 22.05 -10.15 -0.36
C LEU A 329 22.50 -11.13 -1.45
N THR A 330 23.14 -12.23 -1.06
CA THR A 330 23.57 -13.29 -1.99
C THR A 330 22.36 -13.95 -2.68
N ARG A 331 21.27 -14.20 -1.94
CA ARG A 331 20.04 -14.79 -2.52
C ARG A 331 19.39 -13.87 -3.55
N PHE A 332 19.40 -12.56 -3.31
CA PHE A 332 18.94 -11.56 -4.28
C PHE A 332 19.96 -11.29 -5.41
N LYS A 333 21.12 -11.95 -5.41
CA LYS A 333 22.24 -11.73 -6.34
C LYS A 333 22.75 -10.27 -6.30
N LEU A 334 22.60 -9.62 -5.15
CA LEU A 334 23.07 -8.25 -4.90
C LEU A 334 24.57 -8.21 -4.58
N ASP A 335 25.17 -9.36 -4.28
CA ASP A 335 26.61 -9.52 -4.12
C ASP A 335 27.38 -9.03 -5.36
N LYS A 336 26.88 -9.32 -6.57
CA LYS A 336 27.45 -8.80 -7.83
C LYS A 336 27.30 -7.29 -7.94
N THR A 337 26.11 -6.77 -7.64
CA THR A 337 25.84 -5.33 -7.63
C THR A 337 26.77 -4.61 -6.65
N LEU A 338 26.96 -5.16 -5.46
CA LEU A 338 27.85 -4.64 -4.42
C LEU A 338 29.33 -4.77 -4.79
N ALA A 339 29.74 -5.87 -5.43
CA ALA A 339 31.09 -6.03 -5.94
C ALA A 339 31.44 -4.98 -7.00
N ASN A 340 30.50 -4.69 -7.91
CA ASN A 340 30.66 -3.62 -8.91
C ASN A 340 30.80 -2.23 -8.25
N LEU A 341 30.18 -2.05 -7.09
CA LEU A 341 30.32 -0.84 -6.25
C LEU A 341 31.59 -0.81 -5.40
N LYS A 342 32.40 -1.87 -5.42
CA LYS A 342 33.52 -2.10 -4.48
C LYS A 342 33.06 -1.97 -3.02
N LEU A 343 31.82 -2.41 -2.75
CA LEU A 343 31.20 -2.33 -1.44
C LEU A 343 31.07 -3.74 -0.85
N SER A 344 31.67 -3.98 0.30
CA SER A 344 31.43 -5.21 1.07
C SER A 344 30.09 -5.12 1.84
N PRO A 345 29.46 -6.26 2.18
CA PRO A 345 28.27 -6.29 3.04
C PRO A 345 28.47 -5.56 4.38
N SER A 346 29.68 -5.60 4.94
CA SER A 346 30.02 -4.91 6.19
C SER A 346 30.08 -3.39 6.01
N GLN A 347 30.66 -2.89 4.91
CA GLN A 347 30.63 -1.47 4.56
C GLN A 347 29.21 -0.98 4.26
N LEU A 348 28.42 -1.78 3.56
CA LEU A 348 27.00 -1.51 3.32
C LEU A 348 26.24 -1.37 4.64
N ARG A 349 26.43 -2.33 5.56
CA ARG A 349 25.86 -2.34 6.89
C ARG A 349 26.28 -1.09 7.68
N ALA A 350 27.56 -0.71 7.64
CA ALA A 350 28.06 0.48 8.32
C ALA A 350 27.39 1.76 7.80
N ARG A 351 27.18 1.88 6.48
CA ARG A 351 26.45 3.00 5.87
C ARG A 351 25.01 3.07 6.35
N PHE A 352 24.29 1.94 6.34
CA PHE A 352 22.92 1.89 6.84
C PHE A 352 22.81 2.16 8.35
N ARG A 353 23.81 1.82 9.16
CA ARG A 353 23.82 2.14 10.60
C ARG A 353 23.90 3.64 10.88
N ASN A 354 24.53 4.40 10.00
CA ASN A 354 24.63 5.85 10.15
C ASN A 354 23.34 6.57 9.70
N TYR A 355 22.39 5.84 9.12
CA TYR A 355 21.13 6.39 8.66
C TYR A 355 20.09 6.38 9.78
N GLU A 356 19.81 7.56 10.35
CA GLU A 356 19.05 7.73 11.60
C GLU A 356 17.71 6.96 11.68
N PRO A 357 16.82 6.96 10.66
CA PRO A 357 15.58 6.17 10.73
C PRO A 357 15.81 4.66 10.81
N LEU A 358 16.87 4.13 10.19
CA LEU A 358 17.25 2.71 10.29
C LEU A 358 18.12 2.45 11.54
N ALA A 359 18.89 3.44 12.00
CA ALA A 359 19.69 3.38 13.21
C ALA A 359 18.81 3.32 14.46
N ALA A 360 17.65 3.98 14.43
CA ALA A 360 16.63 3.90 15.48
C ALA A 360 16.17 2.45 15.72
N LEU A 361 16.14 1.62 14.67
CA LEU A 361 15.82 0.19 14.76
C LEU A 361 16.95 -0.64 15.37
N ALA A 362 18.17 -0.11 15.34
CA ALA A 362 19.35 -0.75 15.89
C ALA A 362 19.64 -0.35 17.35
N LYS A 363 18.82 0.52 17.98
CA LYS A 363 19.07 0.97 19.36
C LYS A 363 18.65 -0.12 20.37
N PRO A 364 19.60 -0.80 21.02
CA PRO A 364 19.32 -1.87 21.98
C PRO A 364 18.68 -1.35 23.26
N LYS A 365 18.86 -0.06 23.60
CA LYS A 365 18.31 0.56 24.81
C LYS A 365 16.80 0.38 24.96
N ALA A 366 16.03 0.44 23.87
CA ALA A 366 14.59 0.22 23.93
C ALA A 366 14.24 -1.25 24.24
N LEU A 367 15.03 -2.19 23.73
CA LEU A 367 14.91 -3.63 24.00
C LEU A 367 15.34 -3.94 25.44
N ALA A 368 16.48 -3.40 25.88
CA ALA A 368 17.02 -3.57 27.23
C ALA A 368 16.08 -2.95 28.29
N GLN A 369 15.56 -1.74 28.05
CA GLN A 369 14.61 -1.10 28.95
C GLN A 369 13.26 -1.84 29.01
N LYS A 370 12.76 -2.37 27.87
CA LYS A 370 11.53 -3.19 27.87
C LYS A 370 11.75 -4.55 28.53
N ALA A 371 12.91 -5.18 28.34
CA ALA A 371 13.29 -6.42 29.03
C ALA A 371 13.44 -6.21 30.56
N LYS A 372 14.02 -5.08 30.97
CA LYS A 372 14.11 -4.65 32.39
C LYS A 372 12.74 -4.46 33.04
N ARG A 373 11.79 -3.81 32.34
CA ARG A 373 10.42 -3.55 32.85
C ARG A 373 9.56 -4.80 33.03
N ILE A 374 9.95 -5.93 32.46
CA ILE A 374 9.23 -7.20 32.60
C ILE A 374 9.66 -7.94 33.89
N GLY A 375 10.61 -7.37 34.65
CA GLY A 375 11.15 -7.95 35.87
C GLY A 375 12.10 -9.10 35.57
N ARG A 376 12.95 -9.46 36.55
CA ARG A 376 13.89 -10.61 36.47
C ARG A 376 13.18 -11.95 36.16
N GLY A 377 11.85 -11.98 36.12
CA GLY A 377 11.03 -13.11 35.70
C GLY A 377 10.54 -13.01 34.25
N ILE A 378 11.19 -13.80 33.40
CA ILE A 378 10.61 -14.42 32.19
C ILE A 378 10.49 -13.53 30.93
N LEU A 379 11.54 -13.54 30.10
CA LEU A 379 11.41 -13.35 28.65
C LEU A 379 10.61 -14.53 28.05
N THR A 380 9.28 -14.49 28.18
CA THR A 380 8.41 -15.49 27.55
C THR A 380 8.41 -15.34 26.03
N VAL A 381 8.09 -16.43 25.32
CA VAL A 381 7.78 -16.43 23.88
C VAL A 381 6.80 -15.30 23.48
N GLY A 382 5.91 -14.88 24.40
CA GLY A 382 5.00 -13.75 24.18
C GLY A 382 5.68 -12.39 24.01
N VAL A 383 6.76 -12.11 24.74
CA VAL A 383 7.50 -10.83 24.68
C VAL A 383 8.21 -10.68 23.34
N LEU A 384 8.85 -11.76 22.88
CA LEU A 384 9.52 -11.82 21.58
C LEU A 384 8.52 -11.55 20.45
N ASN A 385 7.30 -12.10 20.54
CA ASN A 385 6.23 -11.88 19.56
C ASN A 385 5.70 -10.43 19.55
N LEU A 386 5.58 -9.77 20.70
CA LEU A 386 5.19 -8.36 20.79
C LEU A 386 6.26 -7.44 20.21
N TYR A 387 7.53 -7.74 20.47
CA TYR A 387 8.66 -7.02 19.87
C TYR A 387 8.72 -7.18 18.35
N VAL A 388 8.50 -8.40 17.84
CA VAL A 388 8.41 -8.68 16.40
C VAL A 388 7.25 -7.89 15.77
N LYS A 389 6.12 -7.73 16.47
CA LYS A 389 5.01 -6.88 16.00
C LYS A 389 5.44 -5.41 15.86
N ASP A 390 6.08 -4.82 16.86
CA ASP A 390 6.59 -3.44 16.81
C ASP A 390 7.57 -3.24 15.63
N LEU A 391 8.42 -4.24 15.36
CA LEU A 391 9.34 -4.21 14.22
C LEU A 391 8.61 -4.32 12.87
N ILE A 392 7.60 -5.20 12.75
CA ILE A 392 6.76 -5.31 11.56
C ILE A 392 5.99 -4.01 11.31
N ASP A 393 5.54 -3.35 12.37
CA ASP A 393 4.87 -2.06 12.28
C ASP A 393 5.81 -0.97 11.70
N VAL A 394 7.14 -1.11 11.84
CA VAL A 394 8.11 -0.24 11.15
C VAL A 394 8.25 -0.56 9.65
N PHE A 395 8.19 -1.83 9.25
CA PHE A 395 8.20 -2.22 7.82
C PHE A 395 6.93 -1.83 7.08
N THR A 396 5.81 -1.79 7.81
CA THR A 396 4.48 -1.48 7.29
C THR A 396 4.10 -0.02 7.47
N GLY A 397 4.77 0.69 8.39
CA GLY A 397 4.76 2.14 8.45
C GLY A 397 5.39 2.72 7.18
N GLU A 398 4.76 3.73 6.60
CA GLU A 398 5.40 4.48 5.52
C GLU A 398 6.70 5.08 6.04
N LEU A 399 7.87 4.62 5.55
CA LEU A 399 9.12 5.36 5.75
C LEU A 399 8.84 6.85 5.45
N PRO A 400 9.07 7.77 6.40
CA PRO A 400 8.57 9.14 6.28
C PRO A 400 9.21 9.83 5.06
N SER A 401 8.42 10.14 4.04
CA SER A 401 8.81 10.93 2.85
C SER A 401 9.73 10.26 1.81
N ALA A 402 9.63 10.74 0.57
CA ALA A 402 10.53 10.37 -0.54
C ALA A 402 11.99 10.82 -0.30
N VAL A 403 12.21 11.83 0.56
CA VAL A 403 13.52 12.43 0.88
C VAL A 403 14.36 11.49 1.74
N GLU A 404 13.74 10.85 2.73
CA GLU A 404 14.38 9.85 3.57
C GLU A 404 14.73 8.58 2.77
N LYS A 405 13.80 8.09 1.94
CA LYS A 405 14.06 6.96 1.02
C LYS A 405 15.26 7.23 0.10
N ALA A 406 15.37 8.45 -0.39
CA ALA A 406 16.50 8.88 -1.18
C ALA A 406 17.81 8.98 -0.40
N ALA A 407 17.80 9.41 0.86
CA ALA A 407 18.99 9.47 1.70
C ALA A 407 19.53 8.05 2.00
N VAL A 408 18.64 7.06 2.16
CA VAL A 408 19.03 5.64 2.23
C VAL A 408 19.72 5.19 0.94
N VAL A 409 19.12 5.49 -0.21
CA VAL A 409 19.61 4.99 -1.50
C VAL A 409 20.91 5.69 -1.92
N THR A 410 21.02 7.01 -1.73
CA THR A 410 22.23 7.80 -2.03
C THR A 410 23.41 7.50 -1.10
N SER A 411 23.17 7.13 0.16
CA SER A 411 24.25 6.74 1.08
C SER A 411 24.82 5.35 0.77
N VAL A 412 24.03 4.50 0.14
CA VAL A 412 24.35 3.09 -0.14
C VAL A 412 25.04 2.89 -1.49
N VAL A 413 24.50 3.48 -2.55
CA VAL A 413 25.02 3.32 -3.92
C VAL A 413 25.84 4.57 -4.28
N PRO A 414 27.18 4.54 -4.22
CA PRO A 414 27.98 5.61 -4.81
C PRO A 414 27.75 5.60 -6.33
N VAL A 415 26.91 6.53 -6.79
CA VAL A 415 26.69 6.99 -8.19
C VAL A 415 27.53 6.26 -9.24
N VAL A 416 26.98 5.21 -9.86
CA VAL A 416 27.77 4.25 -10.69
C VAL A 416 27.69 4.49 -12.20
N GLY A 417 26.76 5.29 -12.72
CA GLY A 417 26.51 5.28 -14.16
C GLY A 417 27.64 5.91 -14.99
N CYS A 418 28.19 7.04 -14.54
CA CYS A 418 29.12 7.86 -15.34
C CYS A 418 30.52 7.98 -14.73
N LEU A 419 30.74 7.49 -13.50
CA LEU A 419 32.06 7.45 -12.87
C LEU A 419 32.92 6.27 -13.35
N THR A 420 32.31 5.25 -13.97
CA THR A 420 33.01 4.05 -14.46
C THR A 420 33.41 4.12 -15.93
N SER A 421 32.85 5.05 -16.70
CA SER A 421 33.21 5.32 -18.10
C SER A 421 34.19 6.51 -18.18
N GLY A 422 35.47 6.23 -17.92
CA GLY A 422 36.66 7.03 -18.27
C GLY A 422 36.49 8.55 -18.38
N VAL A 423 36.71 9.27 -17.28
CA VAL A 423 36.92 10.72 -17.27
C VAL A 423 38.30 11.04 -17.85
N LEU A 424 38.45 10.94 -19.17
CA LEU A 424 39.56 11.49 -19.95
C LEU A 424 39.08 11.74 -21.39
N GLU A 425 38.19 12.72 -21.61
CA GLU A 425 38.03 13.41 -22.92
C GLU A 425 37.11 14.66 -22.83
N ASP A 426 37.74 15.84 -22.97
CA ASP A 426 37.36 17.24 -23.27
C ASP A 426 35.90 17.77 -23.37
N LYS A 427 34.88 17.13 -22.78
CA LYS A 427 33.54 17.76 -22.62
C LYS A 427 33.10 17.77 -21.17
N ALA A 428 33.75 18.63 -20.38
CA ALA A 428 33.47 18.83 -18.95
C ALA A 428 31.96 18.99 -18.63
N GLY A 429 31.18 19.65 -19.49
CA GLY A 429 29.73 19.82 -19.29
C GLY A 429 28.90 18.54 -19.46
N ASP A 430 29.32 17.64 -20.34
CA ASP A 430 28.61 16.37 -20.58
C ASP A 430 29.01 15.34 -19.52
N ALA A 431 30.26 15.25 -19.09
CA ALA A 431 30.61 14.37 -17.97
C ALA A 431 29.86 14.76 -16.68
N THR A 432 29.81 16.06 -16.39
CA THR A 432 29.17 16.60 -15.18
C THR A 432 27.66 16.33 -15.16
N ALA A 433 26.93 16.61 -16.24
CA ALA A 433 25.49 16.33 -16.31
C ALA A 433 25.18 14.83 -16.21
N CYS A 434 26.11 13.95 -16.58
CA CYS A 434 25.95 12.50 -16.49
C CYS A 434 26.00 12.06 -15.03
N VAL A 435 27.04 12.49 -14.32
CA VAL A 435 27.22 12.24 -12.88
C VAL A 435 26.08 12.85 -12.05
N PHE A 436 25.66 14.08 -12.37
CA PHE A 436 24.48 14.68 -11.73
C PHE A 436 23.21 13.92 -12.08
N GLY A 437 23.06 13.46 -13.33
CA GLY A 437 21.94 12.63 -13.76
C GLY A 437 21.82 11.38 -12.88
N ASP A 438 22.90 10.63 -12.75
CA ASP A 438 22.97 9.43 -11.93
C ASP A 438 22.77 9.72 -10.45
N LEU A 439 23.39 10.78 -9.91
CA LEU A 439 23.21 11.18 -8.51
C LEU A 439 21.74 11.47 -8.24
N LEU A 440 21.10 12.21 -9.15
CA LEU A 440 19.71 12.56 -9.04
C LEU A 440 18.83 11.30 -9.09
N LEU A 441 19.16 10.26 -9.89
CA LEU A 441 18.40 8.98 -9.95
C LEU A 441 18.20 8.30 -8.59
N PHE A 442 19.09 8.56 -7.64
CA PHE A 442 19.03 8.00 -6.30
C PHE A 442 18.43 8.96 -5.26
N THR A 443 18.14 10.20 -5.65
CA THR A 443 17.52 11.24 -4.79
C THR A 443 16.00 11.37 -5.08
N PRO A 444 15.21 12.18 -4.34
CA PRO A 444 13.81 12.46 -4.70
C PRO A 444 13.72 13.23 -6.02
N TRP A 445 14.85 13.78 -6.47
CA TRP A 445 15.04 14.45 -7.74
C TRP A 445 15.40 13.47 -8.87
N TRP A 446 15.24 12.16 -8.67
CA TRP A 446 15.33 11.15 -9.73
C TRP A 446 14.48 11.45 -10.97
N PRO A 447 13.33 12.17 -10.89
CA PRO A 447 12.65 12.70 -12.06
C PRO A 447 13.57 13.51 -12.99
N ILE A 448 14.40 14.37 -12.39
CA ILE A 448 15.36 15.21 -13.08
C ILE A 448 16.51 14.33 -13.61
N GLY A 449 16.98 13.37 -12.82
CA GLY A 449 17.98 12.39 -13.25
C GLY A 449 17.59 11.67 -14.55
N ILE A 450 16.40 11.06 -14.60
CA ILE A 450 15.89 10.41 -15.82
C ILE A 450 15.73 11.45 -16.93
N GLY A 451 15.21 12.64 -16.61
CA GLY A 451 15.11 13.74 -17.57
C GLY A 451 16.45 14.08 -18.21
N ILE A 452 17.55 14.08 -17.44
CA ILE A 452 18.90 14.33 -17.96
C ILE A 452 19.34 13.18 -18.88
N HIS A 453 19.20 11.91 -18.50
CA HIS A 453 19.60 10.79 -19.37
C HIS A 453 18.77 10.74 -20.66
N VAL A 454 17.46 10.91 -20.56
CA VAL A 454 16.56 10.96 -21.72
C VAL A 454 16.90 12.16 -22.60
N THR A 455 17.14 13.35 -22.04
CA THR A 455 17.50 14.52 -22.84
C THR A 455 18.86 14.37 -23.51
N ARG A 456 19.85 13.71 -22.90
CA ARG A 456 21.15 13.44 -23.54
C ARG A 456 21.00 12.50 -24.72
N PHE A 457 20.28 11.39 -24.53
CA PHE A 457 20.00 10.43 -25.59
C PHE A 457 19.29 11.13 -26.76
N LEU A 458 18.24 11.91 -26.44
CA LEU A 458 17.48 12.68 -27.42
C LEU A 458 18.24 13.88 -27.99
N LYS A 459 19.29 14.41 -27.33
CA LYS A 459 20.05 15.57 -27.84
C LYS A 459 20.80 15.20 -29.12
N SER A 460 21.43 14.02 -29.17
CA SER A 460 22.10 13.54 -30.37
C SER A 460 21.11 13.40 -31.54
N LEU A 461 19.91 12.87 -31.26
CA LEU A 461 18.82 12.74 -32.21
C LEU A 461 18.29 14.10 -32.66
N LEU A 462 17.97 14.99 -31.73
CA LEU A 462 17.44 16.31 -32.03
C LEU A 462 18.42 17.11 -32.88
N VAL A 463 19.72 16.92 -32.71
CA VAL A 463 20.70 17.52 -33.61
C VAL A 463 20.58 16.91 -35.00
N ASN A 464 20.60 15.59 -35.14
CA ASN A 464 20.52 14.94 -36.45
C ASN A 464 19.20 15.19 -37.20
N LEU A 465 18.08 15.10 -36.48
CA LEU A 465 16.72 15.22 -37.02
C LEU A 465 16.38 16.66 -37.40
N PHE A 466 17.00 17.66 -36.76
CA PHE A 466 16.76 19.08 -37.03
C PHE A 466 17.88 19.80 -37.80
N ARG A 467 18.98 19.11 -38.14
CA ARG A 467 20.07 19.66 -38.97
C ARG A 467 19.75 19.61 -40.47
N GLY A 468 18.88 18.70 -40.90
CA GLY A 468 18.39 18.63 -42.29
C GLY A 468 17.28 19.65 -42.59
N SER A 469 17.21 20.12 -43.85
CA SER A 469 16.04 20.84 -44.35
C SER A 469 14.81 19.93 -44.38
N ILE A 470 13.62 20.50 -44.19
CA ILE A 470 12.36 19.77 -44.39
C ILE A 470 12.31 19.33 -45.86
N ASN A 471 12.32 18.02 -46.12
CA ASN A 471 12.37 17.44 -47.48
C ASN A 471 11.03 17.49 -48.25
N ALA A 472 9.99 18.07 -47.65
CA ALA A 472 8.69 18.23 -48.28
C ALA A 472 8.60 19.57 -49.02
N ASP A 473 7.78 19.63 -50.08
CA ASP A 473 7.57 20.85 -50.84
C ASP A 473 7.15 22.00 -49.90
N PRO A 474 8.01 23.02 -49.75
CA PRO A 474 7.77 24.27 -49.05
C PRO A 474 6.34 24.80 -49.10
N GLN A 475 5.83 24.90 -50.32
CA GLN A 475 4.59 25.56 -50.63
C GLN A 475 3.43 24.67 -50.20
N HIS A 476 3.55 23.37 -50.48
CA HIS A 476 2.56 22.37 -50.12
C HIS A 476 2.36 22.22 -48.60
N VAL A 477 3.45 22.10 -47.83
CA VAL A 477 3.40 21.98 -46.35
C VAL A 477 2.72 23.20 -45.74
N TRP A 478 2.91 24.37 -46.34
CA TRP A 478 2.36 25.60 -45.81
C TRP A 478 0.92 25.88 -46.26
N GLU A 479 0.60 25.69 -47.54
CA GLU A 479 -0.73 25.96 -48.08
C GLU A 479 -1.78 25.02 -47.52
N LYS A 480 -1.43 23.75 -47.30
CA LYS A 480 -2.36 22.74 -46.79
C LYS A 480 -2.09 22.46 -45.32
N GLU A 481 -3.07 22.77 -44.47
CA GLU A 481 -2.99 22.44 -43.04
C GLU A 481 -2.73 20.94 -42.83
N GLU A 482 -3.34 20.09 -43.66
CA GLU A 482 -3.12 18.63 -43.63
C GLU A 482 -1.67 18.25 -43.90
N ALA A 483 -0.99 18.92 -44.83
CA ALA A 483 0.41 18.67 -45.15
C ALA A 483 1.35 19.12 -44.02
N PHE A 484 1.04 20.26 -43.36
CA PHE A 484 1.72 20.69 -42.13
C PHE A 484 1.59 19.63 -41.03
N GLN A 485 0.35 19.20 -40.75
CA GLN A 485 0.09 18.21 -39.70
C GLN A 485 0.67 16.84 -40.04
N TYR A 486 0.63 16.42 -41.31
CA TYR A 486 1.25 15.18 -41.77
C TYR A 486 2.76 15.20 -41.55
N THR A 487 3.44 16.28 -41.94
CA THR A 487 4.89 16.42 -41.76
C THR A 487 5.26 16.43 -40.28
N ARG A 488 4.53 17.20 -39.46
CA ARG A 488 4.70 17.22 -38.00
C ARG A 488 4.51 15.84 -37.39
N ARG A 489 3.42 15.13 -37.71
CA ARG A 489 3.14 13.78 -37.20
C ARG A 489 4.19 12.76 -37.64
N LYS A 490 4.66 12.83 -38.88
CA LYS A 490 5.69 11.92 -39.42
C LYS A 490 7.04 12.10 -38.73
N GLU A 491 7.48 13.34 -38.52
CA GLU A 491 8.72 13.59 -37.80
C GLU A 491 8.57 13.31 -36.30
N PHE A 492 7.41 13.63 -35.72
CA PHE A 492 7.12 13.33 -34.33
C PHE A 492 7.04 11.84 -34.07
N SER A 493 6.53 11.01 -34.98
CA SER A 493 6.50 9.55 -34.78
C SER A 493 7.91 8.95 -34.71
N LEU A 494 8.85 9.45 -35.52
CA LEU A 494 10.27 9.08 -35.41
C LEU A 494 10.85 9.51 -34.06
N TYR A 495 10.53 10.73 -33.61
CA TYR A 495 10.94 11.24 -32.31
C TYR A 495 10.34 10.42 -31.16
N TRP A 496 9.05 10.09 -31.25
CA TRP A 496 8.27 9.32 -30.29
C TRP A 496 8.81 7.90 -30.14
N ASN A 497 9.12 7.23 -31.25
CA ASN A 497 9.70 5.90 -31.23
C ASN A 497 11.02 5.87 -30.45
N GLN A 498 11.80 6.95 -30.46
CA GLN A 498 13.02 7.04 -29.65
C GLN A 498 12.74 7.30 -28.16
N ILE A 499 11.71 8.08 -27.84
CA ILE A 499 11.25 8.24 -26.45
C ILE A 499 10.82 6.87 -25.91
N VAL A 500 9.98 6.15 -26.65
CA VAL A 500 9.53 4.80 -26.27
C VAL A 500 10.74 3.86 -26.16
N HIS A 501 11.63 3.85 -27.15
CA HIS A 501 12.85 3.04 -27.12
C HIS A 501 13.69 3.33 -25.88
N SER A 502 13.79 4.59 -25.45
CA SER A 502 14.55 4.94 -24.24
C SER A 502 13.98 4.24 -23.01
N PHE A 503 12.66 4.23 -22.84
CA PHE A 503 11.99 3.56 -21.72
C PHE A 503 11.88 2.03 -21.87
N SER A 504 11.88 1.51 -23.11
CA SER A 504 11.87 0.08 -23.39
C SER A 504 13.27 -0.54 -23.50
N SER A 505 14.33 0.28 -23.49
CA SER A 505 15.70 -0.21 -23.61
C SER A 505 16.11 -1.04 -22.41
N GLN A 506 16.99 -2.03 -22.64
CA GLN A 506 17.63 -2.75 -21.55
C GLN A 506 18.47 -1.80 -20.68
N ASP A 507 19.03 -0.74 -21.27
CA ASP A 507 19.73 0.33 -20.56
C ASP A 507 18.86 1.01 -19.49
N PHE A 508 17.57 1.25 -19.76
CA PHE A 508 16.66 1.79 -18.75
C PHE A 508 16.46 0.80 -17.59
N MET A 509 16.38 -0.49 -17.87
CA MET A 509 16.34 -1.51 -16.82
C MET A 509 17.62 -1.52 -16.00
N ASP A 510 18.74 -1.74 -16.66
CA ASP A 510 20.03 -2.02 -16.02
C ASP A 510 20.59 -0.80 -15.29
N LYS A 511 20.26 0.42 -15.74
CA LYS A 511 20.83 1.66 -15.21
C LYS A 511 19.85 2.46 -14.34
N VAL A 512 18.55 2.24 -14.46
CA VAL A 512 17.54 3.04 -13.74
C VAL A 512 16.66 2.20 -12.85
N LEU A 513 16.02 1.14 -13.37
CA LEU A 513 15.03 0.40 -12.59
C LEU A 513 15.66 -0.60 -11.62
N GLU A 514 16.53 -1.49 -12.10
CA GLU A 514 17.15 -2.54 -11.29
C GLU A 514 18.04 -1.95 -10.18
N PRO A 515 18.96 -0.99 -10.43
CA PRO A 515 19.81 -0.45 -9.36
C PRO A 515 19.03 0.25 -8.25
N GLN A 516 17.95 0.96 -8.59
CA GLN A 516 17.10 1.59 -7.58
C GLN A 516 16.37 0.52 -6.75
N PHE A 517 15.78 -0.46 -7.42
CA PHE A 517 15.03 -1.52 -6.74
C PHE A 517 15.96 -2.40 -5.88
N ASP A 518 17.16 -2.69 -6.35
CA ASP A 518 18.21 -3.41 -5.64
C ASP A 518 18.65 -2.66 -4.37
N ALA A 519 18.84 -1.34 -4.47
CA ALA A 519 19.21 -0.51 -3.32
C ALA A 519 18.10 -0.47 -2.25
N GLU A 520 16.84 -0.31 -2.66
CA GLU A 520 15.69 -0.35 -1.76
C GLU A 520 15.53 -1.74 -1.12
N THR A 521 15.74 -2.81 -1.91
CA THR A 521 15.74 -4.21 -1.45
C THR A 521 16.84 -4.46 -0.41
N ALA A 522 18.05 -3.95 -0.64
CA ALA A 522 19.14 -4.01 0.33
C ALA A 522 18.80 -3.28 1.63
N GLY A 523 18.07 -2.15 1.55
CA GLY A 523 17.56 -1.42 2.72
C GLY A 523 16.56 -2.25 3.54
N TYR A 524 15.58 -2.88 2.87
CA TYR A 524 14.64 -3.79 3.53
C TYR A 524 15.35 -5.00 4.16
N ALA A 525 16.32 -5.58 3.46
CA ALA A 525 17.14 -6.69 3.96
C ALA A 525 17.97 -6.28 5.19
N PHE A 526 18.60 -5.11 5.17
CA PHE A 526 19.33 -4.58 6.32
C PHE A 526 18.41 -4.45 7.53
N ALA A 527 17.26 -3.79 7.38
CA ALA A 527 16.32 -3.62 8.50
C ALA A 527 15.87 -4.99 9.06
N ALA A 528 15.55 -5.94 8.18
CA ALA A 528 15.06 -7.26 8.59
C ALA A 528 16.13 -8.03 9.36
N THR A 529 17.37 -7.95 8.90
CA THR A 529 18.49 -8.66 9.51
C THR A 529 18.91 -8.04 10.84
N GLN A 530 18.78 -6.72 11.03
CA GLN A 530 18.93 -6.06 12.35
C GLN A 530 17.90 -6.57 13.35
N ALA A 531 16.63 -6.62 12.93
CA ALA A 531 15.54 -7.13 13.74
C ALA A 531 15.78 -8.60 14.15
N VAL A 532 16.25 -9.44 13.22
CA VAL A 532 16.67 -10.82 13.49
C VAL A 532 17.85 -10.87 14.47
N GLY A 533 18.88 -10.04 14.28
CA GLY A 533 20.01 -9.97 15.21
C GLY A 533 19.60 -9.66 16.64
N LEU A 534 18.63 -8.75 16.83
CA LEU A 534 18.09 -8.41 18.15
C LEU A 534 17.31 -9.57 18.77
N VAL A 535 16.56 -10.34 17.97
CA VAL A 535 15.89 -11.57 18.45
C VAL A 535 16.92 -12.60 18.95
N HIS A 536 18.02 -12.78 18.23
CA HIS A 536 19.09 -13.68 18.67
C HIS A 536 19.80 -13.19 19.93
N ALA A 537 20.09 -11.89 20.03
CA ALA A 537 20.70 -11.31 21.23
C ALA A 537 19.78 -11.45 22.45
N ALA A 538 18.46 -11.26 22.28
CA ALA A 538 17.48 -11.46 23.35
C ALA A 538 17.49 -12.90 23.88
N ARG A 539 17.66 -13.90 22.99
CA ARG A 539 17.84 -15.30 23.42
C ARG A 539 19.12 -15.52 24.21
N ASP A 540 20.24 -14.94 23.78
CA ASP A 540 21.52 -15.12 24.48
C ASP A 540 21.49 -14.48 25.87
N VAL A 541 20.85 -13.32 26.01
CA VAL A 541 20.59 -12.70 27.32
C VAL A 541 19.70 -13.61 28.19
N ALA A 542 18.60 -14.12 27.62
CA ALA A 542 17.70 -15.02 28.35
C ALA A 542 18.40 -16.30 28.84
N ARG A 543 19.35 -16.83 28.08
CA ARG A 543 20.17 -17.99 28.47
C ARG A 543 21.13 -17.67 29.62
N ARG A 544 21.80 -16.52 29.57
CA ARG A 544 22.75 -16.10 30.62
C ARG A 544 22.07 -15.80 31.95
N ALA A 545 20.84 -15.30 31.90
CA ALA A 545 20.04 -15.00 33.09
C ALA A 545 19.62 -16.24 33.91
N GLY A 546 20.03 -17.46 33.53
CA GLY A 546 19.92 -18.65 34.39
C GLY A 546 18.49 -19.14 34.66
N SER A 547 17.51 -18.72 33.86
CA SER A 547 16.11 -19.16 34.06
C SER A 547 15.97 -20.65 33.74
N ASN A 548 15.94 -21.48 34.78
CA ASN A 548 15.71 -22.94 34.71
C ASN A 548 14.30 -23.32 34.20
N ARG A 549 13.42 -22.36 33.88
CA ARG A 549 12.07 -22.64 33.38
C ARG A 549 11.88 -21.97 32.01
N THR A 550 11.76 -22.82 30.99
CA THR A 550 11.58 -22.52 29.55
C THR A 550 12.80 -21.93 28.84
N LEU A 551 13.73 -22.81 28.45
CA LEU A 551 14.79 -22.47 27.49
C LEU A 551 14.17 -21.99 26.18
N VAL A 552 14.49 -20.77 25.76
CA VAL A 552 14.17 -20.28 24.40
C VAL A 552 14.89 -21.20 23.40
N THR A 553 14.11 -22.01 22.69
CA THR A 553 14.60 -23.00 21.74
C THR A 553 15.02 -22.33 20.42
N ASP A 554 15.79 -23.03 19.60
CA ASP A 554 16.04 -22.58 18.21
C ASP A 554 14.75 -22.45 17.41
N ALA A 555 13.75 -23.29 17.71
CA ALA A 555 12.43 -23.21 17.09
C ALA A 555 11.70 -21.91 17.46
N ASP A 556 11.81 -21.43 18.70
CA ASP A 556 11.19 -20.17 19.12
C ASP A 556 11.79 -18.96 18.38
N VAL A 557 13.12 -18.96 18.21
CA VAL A 557 13.81 -17.93 17.41
C VAL A 557 13.42 -18.02 15.95
N LEU A 558 13.36 -19.22 15.37
CA LEU A 558 12.90 -19.41 14.00
C LEU A 558 11.47 -18.86 13.82
N MET A 559 10.56 -19.19 14.73
CA MET A 559 9.17 -18.75 14.68
C MET A 559 9.01 -17.23 14.87
N ALA A 560 9.91 -16.60 15.63
CA ALA A 560 9.92 -15.15 15.79
C ALA A 560 10.55 -14.41 14.60
N THR A 561 11.50 -15.04 13.90
CA THR A 561 12.21 -14.43 12.75
C THR A 561 11.44 -14.59 11.44
N LEU A 562 10.63 -15.65 11.29
CA LEU A 562 9.80 -15.88 10.10
C LEU A 562 8.88 -14.70 9.74
N PRO A 563 8.08 -14.13 10.67
CA PRO A 563 7.25 -12.96 10.39
C PRO A 563 8.04 -11.71 9.96
N ILE A 564 9.28 -11.55 10.43
CA ILE A 564 10.16 -10.43 10.04
C ILE A 564 10.51 -10.55 8.54
N TYR A 565 10.95 -11.72 8.10
CA TYR A 565 11.24 -11.96 6.68
C TYR A 565 9.99 -11.93 5.81
N GLU A 566 8.84 -12.36 6.33
CA GLU A 566 7.59 -12.24 5.59
C GLU A 566 7.21 -10.77 5.38
N ALA A 567 7.35 -9.94 6.41
CA ALA A 567 7.13 -8.50 6.31
C ALA A 567 8.11 -7.87 5.30
N MET A 568 9.40 -8.21 5.36
CA MET A 568 10.39 -7.79 4.37
C MET A 568 9.97 -8.15 2.93
N CYS A 569 9.59 -9.41 2.69
CA CYS A 569 9.17 -9.86 1.35
C CYS A 569 7.85 -9.22 0.90
N ARG A 570 6.94 -8.91 1.82
CA ARG A 570 5.73 -8.15 1.52
C ARG A 570 6.09 -6.72 1.09
N SER A 571 6.94 -6.02 1.85
CA SER A 571 7.37 -4.66 1.53
C SER A 571 8.09 -4.59 0.18
N ILE A 572 8.95 -5.56 -0.14
CA ILE A 572 9.64 -5.63 -1.45
C ILE A 572 8.63 -5.81 -2.60
N ARG A 573 7.62 -6.66 -2.44
CA ARG A 573 6.56 -6.86 -3.46
C ARG A 573 5.70 -5.60 -3.64
N GLU A 574 5.25 -5.00 -2.55
CA GLU A 574 4.50 -3.74 -2.60
C GLU A 574 5.32 -2.63 -3.26
N ARG A 575 6.62 -2.57 -2.94
CA ARG A 575 7.53 -1.59 -3.55
C ARG A 575 7.68 -1.81 -5.04
N SER A 576 7.84 -3.05 -5.50
CA SER A 576 7.89 -3.41 -6.93
C SER A 576 6.66 -2.91 -7.70
N HIS A 577 5.46 -3.02 -7.13
CA HIS A 577 4.26 -2.44 -7.77
C HIS A 577 4.24 -0.91 -7.73
N SER A 578 4.69 -0.30 -6.64
CA SER A 578 4.69 1.16 -6.51
C SER A 578 5.72 1.84 -7.42
N ILE A 579 6.92 1.25 -7.58
CA ILE A 579 7.97 1.81 -8.42
C ILE A 579 7.53 1.84 -9.89
N VAL A 580 6.77 0.83 -10.36
CA VAL A 580 6.15 0.85 -11.70
C VAL A 580 5.27 2.07 -11.89
N LYS A 581 4.34 2.31 -10.96
CA LYS A 581 3.40 3.44 -11.05
C LYS A 581 4.13 4.78 -11.02
N GLU A 582 5.16 4.90 -10.18
CA GLU A 582 6.02 6.07 -10.10
C GLU A 582 6.77 6.31 -11.42
N LYS A 583 7.40 5.27 -11.99
CA LYS A 583 8.13 5.35 -13.27
C LYS A 583 7.19 5.63 -14.45
N GLN A 584 6.00 5.04 -14.49
CA GLN A 584 4.97 5.34 -15.50
C GLN A 584 4.53 6.80 -15.43
N LYS A 585 4.18 7.29 -14.23
CA LYS A 585 3.83 8.70 -14.02
C LYS A 585 4.96 9.63 -14.49
N MET A 586 6.20 9.27 -14.22
CA MET A 586 7.37 10.02 -14.65
C MET A 586 7.56 9.99 -16.16
N ALA A 587 7.54 8.81 -16.77
CA ALA A 587 7.73 8.66 -18.20
C ALA A 587 6.65 9.41 -18.98
N ARG A 588 5.41 9.45 -18.50
CA ARG A 588 4.35 10.32 -19.05
C ARG A 588 4.68 11.81 -18.93
N MET A 589 5.25 12.25 -17.81
CA MET A 589 5.68 13.64 -17.62
C MET A 589 6.81 14.00 -18.59
N ILE A 590 7.84 13.16 -18.67
CA ILE A 590 8.97 13.33 -19.59
C ILE A 590 8.50 13.31 -21.04
N ALA A 591 7.66 12.36 -21.42
CA ALA A 591 7.10 12.28 -22.76
C ALA A 591 6.34 13.56 -23.17
N ARG A 592 5.57 14.15 -22.26
CA ARG A 592 4.88 15.44 -22.48
C ARG A 592 5.86 16.60 -22.64
N ASP A 593 6.86 16.69 -21.77
CA ASP A 593 7.91 17.73 -21.87
C ASP A 593 8.70 17.60 -23.19
N GLN A 594 9.03 16.38 -23.59
CA GLN A 594 9.71 16.11 -24.85
C GLN A 594 8.84 16.43 -26.06
N ALA A 595 7.53 16.16 -26.01
CA ALA A 595 6.59 16.56 -27.06
C ALA A 595 6.52 18.09 -27.18
N ALA A 596 6.48 18.82 -26.07
CA ALA A 596 6.52 20.28 -26.07
C ALA A 596 7.85 20.83 -26.62
N LYS A 597 8.98 20.21 -26.25
CA LYS A 597 10.31 20.55 -26.80
C LYS A 597 10.39 20.30 -28.31
N PHE A 598 9.83 19.20 -28.78
CA PHE A 598 9.73 18.90 -30.20
C PHE A 598 8.93 19.98 -30.93
N ASP A 599 7.74 20.34 -30.44
CA ASP A 599 6.89 21.36 -31.07
C ASP A 599 7.60 22.72 -31.16
N ARG A 600 8.30 23.15 -30.10
CA ARG A 600 9.10 24.39 -30.13
C ARG A 600 10.21 24.33 -31.18
N LYS A 601 10.96 23.23 -31.27
CA LYS A 601 12.05 23.08 -32.26
C LYS A 601 11.50 22.97 -33.68
N PHE A 602 10.37 22.29 -33.86
CA PHE A 602 9.68 22.18 -35.13
C PHE A 602 9.20 23.57 -35.59
N ALA A 603 8.57 24.34 -34.69
CA ALA A 603 8.14 25.71 -34.94
C ALA A 603 9.29 26.60 -35.40
N HIS A 604 10.40 26.64 -34.64
CA HIS A 604 11.56 27.46 -34.99
C HIS A 604 12.22 27.04 -36.29
N ARG A 605 12.23 25.74 -36.60
CA ARG A 605 12.76 25.26 -37.89
C ARG A 605 11.87 25.72 -39.04
N VAL A 606 10.54 25.61 -38.91
CA VAL A 606 9.58 26.09 -39.92
C VAL A 606 9.71 27.61 -40.10
N GLU A 607 9.84 28.37 -39.00
CA GLU A 607 10.04 29.82 -39.01
C GLU A 607 11.35 30.24 -39.69
N ARG A 608 12.49 29.66 -39.30
CA ARG A 608 13.80 29.94 -39.91
C ARG A 608 13.78 29.59 -41.39
N TRP A 609 13.24 28.43 -41.72
CA TRP A 609 13.10 27.96 -43.08
C TRP A 609 12.24 28.92 -43.92
N TRP A 610 11.16 29.46 -43.34
CA TRP A 610 10.36 30.51 -43.97
C TRP A 610 11.16 31.78 -44.22
N HIS A 611 11.89 32.30 -43.23
CA HIS A 611 12.70 33.52 -43.40
C HIS A 611 13.73 33.39 -44.52
N LEU A 612 14.32 32.21 -44.71
CA LEU A 612 15.26 31.94 -45.80
C LEU A 612 14.57 31.92 -47.17
N ARG A 613 13.35 31.40 -47.26
CA ARG A 613 12.60 31.25 -48.53
C ARG A 613 11.75 32.46 -48.89
N ALA A 614 11.28 33.26 -47.93
CA ALA A 614 10.55 34.50 -48.15
C ALA A 614 11.36 35.55 -48.95
N ARG A 615 12.69 35.36 -49.02
CA ARG A 615 13.60 36.17 -49.85
C ARG A 615 13.59 35.76 -51.33
N SER A 616 13.01 34.62 -51.73
CA SER A 616 12.89 34.23 -53.14
C SER A 616 11.72 34.95 -53.82
N ARG A 617 11.92 35.42 -55.07
CA ARG A 617 10.88 36.10 -55.86
C ARG A 617 9.59 35.28 -55.99
N THR A 618 9.71 33.96 -56.11
CA THR A 618 8.59 33.02 -56.23
C THR A 618 7.67 32.97 -55.02
N TYR A 619 8.13 33.33 -53.82
CA TYR A 619 7.35 33.18 -52.58
C TYR A 619 6.58 34.45 -52.17
N ARG A 620 6.90 35.60 -52.80
CA ARG A 620 6.41 36.94 -52.44
C ARG A 620 4.89 37.12 -52.66
N ASP A 621 4.33 36.34 -53.57
CA ASP A 621 2.94 36.44 -54.00
C ASP A 621 2.02 35.34 -53.45
N SER A 622 2.58 34.43 -52.65
CA SER A 622 1.82 33.37 -51.99
C SER A 622 0.72 33.94 -51.07
N PRO A 623 -0.45 33.25 -50.94
CA PRO A 623 -1.51 33.65 -50.00
C PRO A 623 -1.00 33.87 -48.57
N PHE A 624 0.06 33.16 -48.18
CA PHE A 624 0.69 33.32 -46.88
C PHE A 624 1.51 34.60 -46.74
N SER A 625 2.32 34.96 -47.74
CA SER A 625 3.03 36.24 -47.72
C SER A 625 2.03 37.39 -47.56
N LYS A 626 0.84 37.27 -48.17
CA LYS A 626 -0.28 38.20 -47.99
C LYS A 626 -0.81 38.20 -46.54
N SER A 627 -1.01 37.04 -45.91
CA SER A 627 -1.44 36.96 -44.50
C SER A 627 -0.42 37.53 -43.50
N VAL A 628 0.88 37.36 -43.74
CA VAL A 628 1.95 37.97 -42.92
C VAL A 628 2.01 39.48 -43.14
N LYS A 629 1.89 39.93 -44.41
CA LYS A 629 1.79 41.36 -44.76
C LYS A 629 0.57 42.05 -44.13
N ARG A 630 -0.50 41.32 -43.83
CA ARG A 630 -1.69 41.80 -43.09
C ARG A 630 -1.46 41.94 -41.57
N GLY A 631 -0.21 41.90 -41.10
CA GLY A 631 0.14 42.17 -39.70
C GLY A 631 0.14 40.93 -38.79
N ASN A 632 -0.14 39.73 -39.31
CA ASN A 632 -0.02 38.51 -38.51
C ASN A 632 1.45 38.10 -38.38
N ASN A 633 1.94 38.06 -37.15
CA ASN A 633 3.27 37.52 -36.85
C ASN A 633 3.34 36.03 -37.26
N VAL A 634 4.38 35.64 -38.00
CA VAL A 634 4.63 34.25 -38.44
C VAL A 634 4.61 33.29 -37.25
N THR A 635 5.17 33.70 -36.11
CA THR A 635 5.17 32.93 -34.87
C THR A 635 3.74 32.63 -34.39
N HIS A 636 2.80 33.56 -34.54
CA HIS A 636 1.41 33.38 -34.16
C HIS A 636 0.69 32.36 -35.07
N LEU A 637 0.94 32.43 -36.39
CA LEU A 637 0.34 31.50 -37.35
C LEU A 637 0.87 30.07 -37.18
N ILE A 638 2.17 29.92 -36.87
CA ILE A 638 2.76 28.62 -36.53
C ILE A 638 2.17 28.10 -35.21
N SER A 639 2.10 28.94 -34.18
CA SER A 639 1.50 28.59 -32.88
C SER A 639 0.04 28.12 -33.04
N TRP A 640 -0.78 28.84 -33.81
CA TRP A 640 -2.16 28.47 -34.09
C TRP A 640 -2.26 27.08 -34.74
N ARG A 641 -1.42 26.77 -35.74
CA ARG A 641 -1.39 25.44 -36.35
C ARG A 641 -0.88 24.34 -35.42
N LEU A 642 -0.09 24.67 -34.39
CA LEU A 642 0.38 23.70 -33.40
C LEU A 642 -0.68 23.38 -32.33
N GLN A 643 -1.76 24.16 -32.21
CA GLN A 643 -2.83 23.94 -31.22
C GLN A 643 -3.56 22.60 -31.40
N LYS A 644 -3.55 22.01 -32.61
CA LYS A 644 -4.05 20.65 -32.81
C LYS A 644 -3.14 19.68 -32.05
N ALA A 645 -3.70 19.02 -31.03
CA ALA A 645 -2.97 18.06 -30.21
C ALA A 645 -2.45 16.90 -31.07
N MET A 646 -1.18 16.54 -30.90
CA MET A 646 -0.66 15.29 -31.44
C MET A 646 -1.22 14.14 -30.61
N ALA A 647 -1.91 13.21 -31.27
CA ALA A 647 -2.26 11.95 -30.64
C ALA A 647 -0.98 11.09 -30.52
N TYR A 648 -0.58 10.76 -29.29
CA TYR A 648 0.48 9.79 -29.02
C TYR A 648 0.03 8.80 -27.96
N ASN A 649 0.44 7.56 -28.14
CA ASN A 649 -0.03 6.47 -27.31
C ASN A 649 0.84 6.32 -26.05
N LEU A 650 0.47 7.02 -24.97
CA LEU A 650 1.14 6.88 -23.67
C LEU A 650 1.06 5.46 -23.10
N THR A 651 0.06 4.66 -23.49
CA THR A 651 -0.08 3.28 -23.01
C THR A 651 1.10 2.40 -23.46
N GLN A 652 1.74 2.72 -24.59
CA GLN A 652 2.91 1.99 -25.04
C GLN A 652 4.06 2.10 -24.04
N ILE A 653 4.36 3.31 -23.55
CA ILE A 653 5.39 3.54 -22.52
C ILE A 653 5.04 2.80 -21.23
N ASP A 654 3.75 2.80 -20.86
CA ASP A 654 3.30 2.14 -19.64
C ASP A 654 3.47 0.62 -19.70
N VAL A 655 3.18 0.01 -20.86
CA VAL A 655 3.35 -1.42 -21.13
C VAL A 655 4.83 -1.82 -21.10
N GLU A 656 5.70 -1.01 -21.70
CA GLU A 656 7.15 -1.28 -21.72
C GLU A 656 7.73 -1.24 -20.29
N ILE A 657 7.39 -0.23 -19.49
CA ILE A 657 7.81 -0.15 -18.08
C ILE A 657 7.27 -1.32 -17.26
N ALA A 658 6.02 -1.73 -17.49
CA ALA A 658 5.43 -2.86 -16.78
C ALA A 658 6.10 -4.20 -17.14
N ARG A 659 6.44 -4.40 -18.41
CA ARG A 659 7.17 -5.60 -18.88
C ARG A 659 8.52 -5.70 -18.20
N HIS A 660 9.22 -4.58 -18.16
CA HIS A 660 10.50 -4.41 -17.50
C HIS A 660 10.45 -4.70 -16.00
N ALA A 661 9.46 -4.16 -15.31
CA ALA A 661 9.28 -4.44 -13.89
C ALA A 661 8.87 -5.88 -13.56
N ALA A 662 8.27 -6.60 -14.49
CA ALA A 662 8.05 -8.04 -14.33
C ALA A 662 9.37 -8.81 -14.21
N GLY A 663 10.47 -8.23 -14.69
CA GLY A 663 11.86 -8.68 -14.54
C GLY A 663 12.48 -8.47 -13.16
N LEU A 664 11.81 -7.78 -12.23
CA LEU A 664 12.35 -7.53 -10.90
C LEU A 664 12.27 -8.78 -10.02
N LYS A 665 13.35 -9.02 -9.26
CA LYS A 665 13.48 -10.17 -8.34
C LYS A 665 12.60 -9.95 -7.13
N LEU A 666 11.57 -10.78 -6.96
CA LEU A 666 10.69 -10.76 -5.79
C LEU A 666 11.11 -11.82 -4.77
N CYS A 667 10.59 -11.76 -3.56
CA CYS A 667 10.78 -12.85 -2.60
C CYS A 667 9.49 -13.33 -1.95
N ARG A 668 9.56 -14.56 -1.45
CA ARG A 668 8.57 -15.18 -0.57
C ARG A 668 9.30 -15.97 0.52
N VAL A 669 8.62 -16.20 1.63
CA VAL A 669 9.11 -17.07 2.70
C VAL A 669 8.44 -18.43 2.54
N ASN A 670 9.25 -19.48 2.39
CA ASN A 670 8.75 -20.85 2.36
C ASN A 670 8.63 -21.36 3.79
N TYR A 671 7.40 -21.57 4.24
CA TYR A 671 7.17 -22.14 5.56
C TYR A 671 7.52 -23.64 5.55
N PRO A 672 8.40 -24.11 6.45
CA PRO A 672 8.63 -25.55 6.60
C PRO A 672 7.32 -26.23 7.01
N ASN A 673 7.09 -27.44 6.51
CA ASN A 673 5.98 -28.25 6.99
C ASN A 673 6.19 -28.55 8.48
N SER A 674 5.10 -28.84 9.22
CA SER A 674 5.21 -29.12 10.66
C SER A 674 6.13 -30.30 10.98
N SER A 675 6.29 -31.25 10.05
CA SER A 675 7.23 -32.37 10.11
C SER A 675 8.70 -31.95 9.95
N ASP A 676 8.98 -30.83 9.28
CA ASP A 676 10.34 -30.36 9.02
C ASP A 676 10.87 -29.48 10.17
N LEU A 677 9.98 -28.95 11.02
CA LEU A 677 10.36 -28.18 12.20
C LEU A 677 11.07 -29.05 13.25
N THR A 678 10.74 -30.33 13.35
CA THR A 678 11.42 -31.27 14.27
C THR A 678 12.79 -31.71 13.75
N THR A 679 13.03 -31.58 12.44
CA THR A 679 14.31 -31.90 11.79
C THR A 679 15.14 -30.66 11.49
N TRP A 680 14.68 -29.48 11.90
CA TRP A 680 15.40 -28.22 11.71
C TRP A 680 16.74 -28.27 12.43
N ARG A 681 17.81 -28.47 11.67
CA ARG A 681 19.15 -28.65 12.23
C ARG A 681 19.66 -27.35 12.87
N PRO A 682 20.31 -27.43 14.03
CA PRO A 682 21.07 -26.31 14.59
C PRO A 682 22.01 -25.74 13.51
N GLY A 683 21.93 -24.42 13.28
CA GLY A 683 22.76 -23.72 12.31
C GLY A 683 22.07 -23.29 11.00
N ARG A 684 20.85 -23.78 10.69
CA ARG A 684 20.04 -23.19 9.61
C ARG A 684 19.34 -21.93 10.10
N SER A 685 19.40 -20.85 9.32
CA SER A 685 18.74 -19.59 9.67
C SER A 685 17.44 -19.40 8.92
N ALA A 686 16.58 -18.50 9.42
CA ALA A 686 15.33 -18.17 8.75
C ALA A 686 15.56 -17.50 7.38
N ALA A 687 16.71 -16.86 7.13
CA ALA A 687 17.07 -16.41 5.79
C ALA A 687 17.16 -17.55 4.78
N ASP A 688 17.42 -18.79 5.23
CA ASP A 688 17.47 -19.94 4.34
C ASP A 688 16.12 -20.30 3.71
N LEU A 689 15.04 -19.85 4.36
CA LEU A 689 13.66 -20.01 3.92
C LEU A 689 13.18 -18.90 3.00
N VAL A 690 13.95 -17.82 2.85
CA VAL A 690 13.67 -16.76 1.88
C VAL A 690 14.01 -17.28 0.49
N GLN A 691 12.99 -17.45 -0.34
CA GLN A 691 13.14 -17.80 -1.73
C GLN A 691 12.97 -16.55 -2.59
N VAL A 692 13.97 -16.27 -3.43
CA VAL A 692 13.86 -15.28 -4.50
C VAL A 692 13.14 -15.94 -5.67
N VAL A 693 12.07 -15.31 -6.12
CA VAL A 693 11.21 -15.78 -7.22
C VAL A 693 11.71 -15.11 -8.49
N GLU A 694 12.16 -15.93 -9.45
CA GLU A 694 12.64 -15.44 -10.74
C GLU A 694 11.46 -14.97 -11.62
N PRO A 695 11.65 -13.88 -12.39
CA PRO A 695 10.72 -13.38 -13.39
C PRO A 695 10.25 -14.49 -14.33
N GLY A 696 8.95 -14.77 -14.36
CA GLY A 696 8.37 -15.81 -15.23
C GLY A 696 7.84 -17.06 -14.51
N SER A 697 8.25 -17.29 -13.26
CA SER A 697 7.62 -18.31 -12.38
C SER A 697 6.39 -17.77 -11.63
N ALA A 698 6.09 -16.47 -11.79
CA ALA A 698 5.12 -15.73 -11.01
C ALA A 698 3.63 -16.01 -11.35
N CYS A 699 3.32 -16.76 -12.41
CA CYS A 699 1.93 -17.18 -12.68
C CYS A 699 1.33 -18.04 -11.54
N GLY A 700 2.15 -18.57 -10.62
CA GLY A 700 1.69 -19.29 -9.43
C GLY A 700 1.51 -18.42 -8.16
N ILE A 701 1.79 -17.12 -8.21
CA ILE A 701 1.54 -16.21 -7.07
C ILE A 701 0.12 -15.67 -7.21
N VAL A 702 -0.85 -16.52 -6.84
CA VAL A 702 -2.21 -16.05 -6.57
C VAL A 702 -2.12 -15.06 -5.42
N VAL A 703 -2.46 -13.81 -5.71
CA VAL A 703 -2.64 -12.74 -4.72
C VAL A 703 -3.84 -13.15 -3.84
N PRO A 704 -3.67 -13.39 -2.53
CA PRO A 704 -4.80 -13.51 -1.62
C PRO A 704 -5.49 -12.15 -1.40
#